data_AF-A0A3E1Y5T5-F1
#
_entry.id   AF-A0A3E1Y5T5-F1
#
_cell.length_a   1.000
_cell.length_b   1.000
_cell.length_c   1.000
_cell.angle_alpha   90.00
_cell.angle_beta   90.00
_cell.angle_gamma   90.00
#
_symmetry.space_group_name_H-M   'P 1'
#
loop_
_entity.id
_entity.type
_entity.pdbx_description
1 polymer ?
#
loop_
_entity_poly.entity_id
_entity_poly.type
_entity_poly.pdbx_seq_one_letter_code
_entity_poly.pdbx_strand_id
1 'polypeptide(L)'
;MNHQTQIRKLLKEGLIIPVAGAGVSTATAGIPDWKKLVNQGIQYGRELKKDLVELEEAQTLSDNNELTKAGTILKRLFKAPKHPYSNWLNEVFGRPEVKDTKLIQSIHNLCMPIIATTNYDELLNKVGVVYNNRSLDWKQYEEIQFCINNKIPFILHLHGIYSRPDTPIFSEEDYNNLKRETGYKTVLTNLWMNRVFLFIGCSRDGILDDDFRTVLSLMQEWFPGDQREHYLLVRNEEATGELHQLLQEYNIHLVSYGDHYDELPRFINSLNPNVEEMIKRFDNRRSLVHEGVVSILEAQPLYNLPPAVGEFIQLNLGITSHHWVNADRLEVFSKALKDYNINQVSKQKRLANNQILVRTAIGVELLKEKIALWNRCGMDITSLNNLEFIDTAILAFEMLRVFPSEVLDDIHTRRSNLIHSRYFTGDLESFYLRAKWWKQNSRQLSDFQDDRYFFENLKRIMTSLLDVLTLNSEDIYGEKKEAKIIRGFPSNHLLIAHPQLLTVRQAMPPYNVLAELPWDQNLEFRNAFTVLFGKQKIIIGYNSNHCFKWNPEEELISSNFFTVGSDDVIVDVIVLSQGEDLILEIFTTCQRVVMVNFTSTNTFELSAGKFCNYVRLPKLNRIFCSVPIYAGTKGDAIFEVNSLGYYTPMVSLEELWELIKTIPDIAAEYQSLIAEKGIEQAEEDFFYPYIQDVILSSSDWLNREIIITKIRFYTGKGAASTILLFVDPSQGFDTPLSIVLFHHKNCFSYDIKSVNGQINLLAGYLDYGEVGNLIQYFENINSENTIIAGNQPGIIHQDRLISLRVRDMFGTFIVKSDRAIVNEAGQFLHDIVLPELKDTITEFEQRIVSVHYYE
;
A
#
# COMPACT_ATOMS: atom_id res chain seq x y z
N MET A 1 -56.84 -14.57 24.35
CA MET A 1 -55.47 -14.19 24.76
C MET A 1 -54.69 -13.84 23.49
N ASN A 2 -53.76 -12.88 23.53
CA ASN A 2 -52.91 -12.59 22.36
C ASN A 2 -51.85 -13.69 22.23
N HIS A 3 -52.02 -14.65 21.31
CA HIS A 3 -51.11 -15.79 21.13
C HIS A 3 -49.64 -15.35 20.92
N GLN A 4 -49.39 -14.22 20.27
CA GLN A 4 -48.02 -13.69 20.09
C GLN A 4 -47.36 -13.32 21.43
N THR A 5 -48.14 -12.77 22.38
CA THR A 5 -47.65 -12.44 23.72
C THR A 5 -47.30 -13.70 24.50
N GLN A 6 -48.11 -14.75 24.37
CA GLN A 6 -47.87 -16.04 25.00
C GLN A 6 -46.64 -16.74 24.40
N ILE A 7 -46.50 -16.74 23.07
CA ILE A 7 -45.31 -17.26 22.37
C ILE A 7 -44.05 -16.55 22.85
N ARG A 8 -44.04 -15.21 22.92
CA ARG A 8 -42.91 -14.44 23.45
C ARG A 8 -42.54 -14.84 24.88
N LYS A 9 -43.52 -15.04 25.76
CA LYS A 9 -43.27 -15.50 27.14
C LYS A 9 -42.61 -16.88 27.14
N LEU A 10 -43.15 -17.84 26.40
CA LEU A 10 -42.66 -19.21 26.35
C LEU A 10 -41.27 -19.34 25.69
N LEU A 11 -40.98 -18.51 24.68
CA LEU A 11 -39.65 -18.40 24.07
C LEU A 11 -38.61 -17.91 25.09
N LYS A 12 -38.97 -16.92 25.92
CA LYS A 12 -38.10 -16.40 26.98
C LYS A 12 -37.83 -17.44 28.07
N GLU A 13 -38.81 -18.28 28.38
CA GLU A 13 -38.70 -19.37 29.36
C GLU A 13 -37.97 -20.61 28.80
N GLY A 14 -37.64 -20.63 27.51
CA GLY A 14 -36.96 -21.75 26.87
C GLY A 14 -37.86 -22.98 26.63
N LEU A 15 -39.19 -22.81 26.66
CA LEU A 15 -40.17 -23.90 26.60
C LEU A 15 -40.65 -24.24 25.19
N ILE A 16 -40.37 -23.40 24.19
CA ILE A 16 -40.78 -23.64 22.80
C ILE A 16 -39.77 -24.51 22.05
N ILE A 17 -40.26 -25.47 21.27
CA ILE A 17 -39.49 -26.18 20.25
C ILE A 17 -39.99 -25.70 18.88
N PRO A 18 -39.19 -24.93 18.13
CA PRO A 18 -39.49 -24.64 16.74
C PRO A 18 -39.43 -25.92 15.93
N VAL A 19 -40.49 -26.21 15.16
CA VAL A 19 -40.57 -27.37 14.27
C VAL A 19 -40.60 -26.89 12.82
N ALA A 20 -39.51 -27.11 12.10
CA ALA A 20 -39.40 -26.73 10.70
C ALA A 20 -39.95 -27.83 9.78
N GLY A 21 -40.91 -27.47 8.93
CA GLY A 21 -41.43 -28.34 7.87
C GLY A 21 -40.83 -28.04 6.50
N ALA A 22 -41.28 -28.77 5.47
CA ALA A 22 -40.71 -28.73 4.13
C ALA A 22 -40.75 -27.33 3.49
N GLY A 23 -41.69 -26.47 3.88
CA GLY A 23 -41.74 -25.08 3.42
C GLY A 23 -40.46 -24.31 3.72
N VAL A 24 -39.81 -24.57 4.86
CA VAL A 24 -38.53 -23.93 5.24
C VAL A 24 -37.43 -24.31 4.25
N SER A 25 -37.33 -25.60 3.90
CA SER A 25 -36.34 -26.11 2.96
C SER A 25 -36.62 -25.67 1.51
N THR A 26 -37.89 -25.62 1.10
CA THR A 26 -38.32 -25.07 -0.19
C THR A 26 -37.91 -23.61 -0.33
N ALA A 27 -38.20 -22.78 0.68
CA ALA A 27 -37.87 -21.37 0.64
C ALA A 27 -36.35 -21.11 0.68
N THR A 28 -35.61 -21.96 1.39
CA THR A 28 -34.16 -21.80 1.55
C THR A 28 -33.40 -22.22 0.31
N ALA A 29 -33.73 -23.37 -0.28
CA ALA A 29 -32.91 -23.99 -1.33
C ALA A 29 -33.72 -24.64 -2.47
N GLY A 30 -35.04 -24.44 -2.51
CA GLY A 30 -35.90 -25.06 -3.52
C GLY A 30 -36.02 -26.59 -3.39
N ILE A 31 -35.73 -27.14 -2.21
CA ILE A 31 -35.89 -28.57 -1.93
C ILE A 31 -37.36 -28.97 -2.14
N PRO A 32 -37.66 -30.09 -2.80
CA PRO A 32 -39.03 -30.50 -3.07
C PRO A 32 -39.82 -30.79 -1.79
N ASP A 33 -41.09 -30.38 -1.79
CA ASP A 33 -42.09 -30.93 -0.86
C ASP A 33 -42.33 -32.43 -1.13
N TRP A 34 -43.06 -33.10 -0.25
CA TRP A 34 -43.22 -34.55 -0.29
C TRP A 34 -43.81 -35.08 -1.61
N LYS A 35 -44.82 -34.40 -2.17
CA LYS A 35 -45.42 -34.81 -3.45
C LYS A 35 -44.42 -34.67 -4.61
N LYS A 36 -43.68 -33.56 -4.65
CA LYS A 36 -42.60 -33.38 -5.63
C LYS A 36 -41.48 -34.39 -5.43
N LEU A 37 -41.15 -34.74 -4.20
CA LEU A 37 -40.15 -35.76 -3.90
C LEU A 37 -40.58 -37.12 -4.46
N VAL A 38 -41.81 -37.57 -4.22
CA VAL A 38 -42.35 -38.82 -4.79
C VAL A 38 -42.27 -38.79 -6.32
N ASN A 39 -42.69 -37.69 -6.96
CA ASN A 39 -42.64 -37.54 -8.41
C ASN A 39 -41.20 -37.56 -8.97
N GLN A 40 -40.25 -36.92 -8.27
CA GLN A 40 -38.82 -37.02 -8.61
C GLN A 40 -38.29 -38.44 -8.44
N GLY A 41 -38.74 -39.16 -7.41
CA GLY A 41 -38.44 -40.58 -7.23
C GLY A 41 -38.95 -41.40 -8.41
N ILE A 42 -40.20 -41.22 -8.84
CA ILE A 42 -40.75 -41.94 -10.00
C ILE A 42 -39.90 -41.65 -11.26
N GLN A 43 -39.54 -40.40 -11.49
CA GLN A 43 -38.69 -40.01 -12.62
C GLN A 43 -37.30 -40.64 -12.56
N TYR A 44 -36.65 -40.60 -11.40
CA TYR A 44 -35.37 -41.28 -11.17
C TYR A 44 -35.47 -42.79 -11.40
N GLY A 45 -36.60 -43.41 -11.05
CA GLY A 45 -36.89 -44.81 -11.37
C GLY A 45 -36.98 -45.08 -12.87
N ARG A 46 -37.59 -44.18 -13.65
CA ARG A 46 -37.64 -44.26 -15.12
C ARG A 46 -36.24 -44.18 -15.73
N GLU A 47 -35.42 -43.26 -15.24
CA GLU A 47 -34.01 -43.09 -15.67
C GLU A 47 -33.17 -44.33 -15.38
N LEU A 48 -33.38 -44.95 -14.22
CA LEU A 48 -32.76 -46.23 -13.84
C LEU A 48 -33.37 -47.47 -14.52
N LYS A 49 -34.36 -47.29 -15.41
CA LYS A 49 -35.07 -48.37 -16.11
C LYS A 49 -35.65 -49.41 -15.14
N LYS A 50 -36.26 -48.94 -14.05
CA LYS A 50 -37.02 -49.79 -13.10
C LYS A 50 -38.34 -50.26 -13.73
N ASP A 51 -39.04 -51.15 -13.02
CA ASP A 51 -40.30 -51.72 -13.50
C ASP A 51 -41.32 -50.61 -13.80
N LEU A 52 -41.73 -50.51 -15.07
CA LEU A 52 -42.61 -49.45 -15.54
C LEU A 52 -44.04 -49.59 -14.98
N VAL A 53 -44.51 -50.80 -14.72
CA VAL A 53 -45.86 -51.04 -14.18
C VAL A 53 -45.92 -50.56 -12.74
N GLU A 54 -44.91 -50.89 -11.93
CA GLU A 54 -44.82 -50.39 -10.56
C GLU A 54 -44.66 -48.86 -10.52
N LEU A 55 -43.94 -48.27 -11.47
CA LEU A 55 -43.80 -46.80 -11.56
C LEU A 55 -45.09 -46.10 -11.98
N GLU A 56 -45.90 -46.70 -12.86
CA GLU A 56 -47.23 -46.20 -13.22
C GLU A 56 -48.21 -46.31 -12.04
N GLU A 57 -48.13 -47.39 -11.26
CA GLU A 57 -48.88 -47.55 -10.02
C GLU A 57 -48.48 -46.47 -9.00
N ALA A 58 -47.18 -46.24 -8.78
CA ALA A 58 -46.68 -45.18 -7.92
C ALA A 58 -47.12 -43.78 -8.39
N GLN A 59 -47.16 -43.54 -9.70
CA GLN A 59 -47.68 -42.29 -10.28
C GLN A 59 -49.17 -42.12 -9.97
N THR A 60 -49.97 -43.15 -10.18
CA THR A 60 -51.42 -43.13 -9.88
C THR A 60 -51.67 -42.83 -8.40
N LEU A 61 -50.92 -43.47 -7.51
CA LEU A 61 -50.99 -43.22 -6.06
C LEU A 61 -50.58 -41.78 -5.71
N SER A 62 -49.51 -41.25 -6.31
CA SER A 62 -49.07 -39.87 -6.12
C SER A 62 -50.13 -38.86 -6.58
N ASP A 63 -50.79 -39.13 -7.71
CA ASP A 63 -51.85 -38.29 -8.27
C ASP A 63 -53.07 -38.27 -7.34
N ASN A 64 -53.40 -39.41 -6.73
CA ASN A 64 -54.44 -39.56 -5.68
C ASN A 64 -54.02 -39.05 -4.29
N ASN A 65 -52.82 -38.49 -4.14
CA ASN A 65 -52.24 -38.01 -2.86
C ASN A 65 -51.99 -39.12 -1.82
N GLU A 66 -51.86 -40.37 -2.25
CA GLU A 66 -51.51 -41.54 -1.43
C GLU A 66 -49.97 -41.72 -1.36
N LEU A 67 -49.28 -40.68 -0.88
CA LEU A 67 -47.82 -40.54 -1.00
C LEU A 67 -47.01 -41.63 -0.29
N THR A 68 -47.48 -42.12 0.87
CA THR A 68 -46.79 -43.20 1.62
C THR A 68 -46.85 -44.53 0.90
N LYS A 69 -47.93 -44.84 0.19
CA LYS A 69 -48.08 -46.04 -0.65
C LYS A 69 -47.17 -45.97 -1.87
N ALA A 70 -47.13 -44.82 -2.53
CA ALA A 70 -46.15 -44.56 -3.60
C ALA A 70 -44.71 -44.70 -3.08
N GLY A 71 -44.45 -44.19 -1.86
CA GLY A 71 -43.18 -44.34 -1.16
C GLY A 71 -42.79 -45.81 -0.92
N THR A 72 -43.73 -46.66 -0.52
CA THR A 72 -43.52 -48.12 -0.38
C THR A 72 -43.02 -48.75 -1.68
N ILE A 73 -43.65 -48.41 -2.81
CA ILE A 73 -43.24 -48.90 -4.13
C ILE A 73 -41.83 -48.40 -4.47
N LEU A 74 -41.56 -47.10 -4.29
CA LEU A 74 -40.25 -46.51 -4.59
C LEU A 74 -39.13 -47.12 -3.72
N LYS A 75 -39.35 -47.33 -2.42
CA LYS A 75 -38.36 -47.98 -1.54
C LYS A 75 -38.05 -49.41 -2.00
N ARG A 76 -39.08 -50.17 -2.40
CA ARG A 76 -38.93 -51.52 -2.97
C ARG A 76 -38.11 -51.49 -4.27
N LEU A 77 -38.50 -50.65 -5.23
CA LEU A 77 -37.80 -50.47 -6.51
C LEU A 77 -36.33 -50.04 -6.33
N PHE A 78 -36.06 -49.21 -5.32
CA PHE A 78 -34.74 -48.66 -5.04
C PHE A 78 -33.93 -49.46 -4.03
N LYS A 79 -34.40 -50.64 -3.60
CA LYS A 79 -33.69 -51.53 -2.67
C LYS A 79 -33.22 -50.77 -1.41
N ALA A 80 -34.10 -49.93 -0.86
CA ALA A 80 -33.81 -49.14 0.33
C ALA A 80 -33.32 -50.04 1.49
N PRO A 81 -32.39 -49.56 2.35
CA PRO A 81 -31.80 -48.22 2.35
C PRO A 81 -30.55 -48.08 1.47
N LYS A 82 -30.16 -49.12 0.73
CA LYS A 82 -28.92 -49.15 -0.05
C LYS A 82 -29.10 -48.51 -1.43
N HIS A 83 -28.05 -48.54 -2.25
CA HIS A 83 -28.11 -48.12 -3.64
C HIS A 83 -29.22 -48.87 -4.42
N PRO A 84 -30.04 -48.19 -5.24
CA PRO A 84 -29.94 -46.77 -5.62
C PRO A 84 -30.67 -45.75 -4.71
N TYR A 85 -31.39 -46.18 -3.66
CA TYR A 85 -32.15 -45.28 -2.77
C TYR A 85 -31.27 -44.23 -2.09
N SER A 86 -30.12 -44.65 -1.56
CA SER A 86 -29.16 -43.73 -0.94
C SER A 86 -28.60 -42.69 -1.91
N ASN A 87 -28.44 -43.04 -3.19
CA ASN A 87 -27.96 -42.09 -4.20
C ASN A 87 -29.02 -41.06 -4.54
N TRP A 88 -30.27 -41.51 -4.72
CA TRP A 88 -31.40 -40.62 -4.95
C TRP A 88 -31.55 -39.58 -3.82
N LEU A 89 -31.50 -40.02 -2.56
CA LEU A 89 -31.53 -39.10 -1.42
C LEU A 89 -30.35 -38.13 -1.43
N ASN A 90 -29.14 -38.58 -1.76
CA ASN A 90 -27.97 -37.71 -1.87
C ASN A 90 -28.06 -36.72 -3.04
N GLU A 91 -28.68 -37.10 -4.16
CA GLU A 91 -28.90 -36.20 -5.29
C GLU A 91 -29.88 -35.08 -4.94
N VAL A 92 -30.94 -35.40 -4.18
CA VAL A 92 -31.94 -34.42 -3.76
C VAL A 92 -31.44 -33.53 -2.62
N PHE A 93 -30.82 -34.11 -1.58
CA PHE A 93 -30.54 -33.43 -0.31
C PHE A 93 -29.06 -33.19 -0.02
N GLY A 94 -28.14 -33.82 -0.77
CA GLY A 94 -26.71 -33.83 -0.46
C GLY A 94 -26.01 -32.49 -0.66
N ARG A 95 -26.38 -31.77 -1.72
CA ARG A 95 -25.76 -30.50 -2.13
C ARG A 95 -26.81 -29.47 -2.55
N PRO A 96 -27.70 -29.04 -1.64
CA PRO A 96 -28.72 -28.05 -1.96
C PRO A 96 -28.07 -26.70 -2.27
N GLU A 97 -28.53 -26.05 -3.33
CA GLU A 97 -28.13 -24.67 -3.65
C GLU A 97 -28.93 -23.71 -2.75
N VAL A 98 -28.27 -23.13 -1.75
CA VAL A 98 -28.91 -22.19 -0.81
C VAL A 98 -29.16 -20.86 -1.51
N LYS A 99 -30.44 -20.46 -1.60
CA LYS A 99 -30.91 -19.23 -2.26
C LYS A 99 -31.18 -18.09 -1.27
N ASP A 100 -31.81 -18.39 -0.14
CA ASP A 100 -32.06 -17.40 0.93
C ASP A 100 -31.94 -18.06 2.31
N THR A 101 -31.15 -17.45 3.21
CA THR A 101 -30.91 -17.96 4.57
C THR A 101 -31.78 -17.32 5.64
N LYS A 102 -32.54 -16.26 5.32
CA LYS A 102 -33.22 -15.42 6.32
C LYS A 102 -34.17 -16.19 7.21
N LEU A 103 -34.90 -17.17 6.64
CA LEU A 103 -35.87 -17.97 7.39
C LEU A 103 -35.19 -18.92 8.37
N ILE A 104 -34.13 -19.62 7.94
CA ILE A 104 -33.38 -20.48 8.87
C ILE A 104 -32.70 -19.62 9.95
N GLN A 105 -32.14 -18.47 9.57
CA GLN A 105 -31.54 -17.54 10.53
C GLN A 105 -32.56 -17.04 11.55
N SER A 106 -33.79 -16.68 11.15
CA SER A 106 -34.81 -16.23 12.10
C SER A 106 -35.22 -17.34 13.07
N ILE A 107 -35.30 -18.60 12.62
CA ILE A 107 -35.55 -19.76 13.51
C ILE A 107 -34.41 -19.94 14.51
N HIS A 108 -33.16 -19.88 14.06
CA HIS A 108 -31.98 -19.98 14.94
C HIS A 108 -31.89 -18.82 15.93
N ASN A 109 -32.28 -17.62 15.50
CA ASN A 109 -32.28 -16.41 16.32
C ASN A 109 -33.21 -16.50 17.53
N LEU A 110 -34.22 -17.38 17.50
CA LEU A 110 -35.06 -17.67 18.68
C LEU A 110 -34.24 -18.22 19.87
N CYS A 111 -33.00 -18.67 19.63
CA CYS A 111 -32.05 -19.13 20.63
C CYS A 111 -32.51 -20.35 21.45
N MET A 112 -33.41 -21.15 20.90
CA MET A 112 -33.93 -22.34 21.56
C MET A 112 -32.84 -23.43 21.72
N PRO A 113 -32.90 -24.29 22.75
CA PRO A 113 -31.96 -25.38 22.91
C PRO A 113 -32.28 -26.56 21.98
N ILE A 114 -33.54 -26.69 21.53
CA ILE A 114 -33.97 -27.77 20.65
C ILE A 114 -34.71 -27.13 19.48
N ILE A 115 -34.27 -27.44 18.26
CA ILE A 115 -35.05 -27.23 17.03
C ILE A 115 -35.40 -28.61 16.51
N ALA A 116 -36.66 -28.86 16.19
CA ALA A 116 -37.08 -30.09 15.53
C ALA A 116 -37.37 -29.84 14.05
N THR A 117 -37.33 -30.90 13.26
CA THR A 117 -37.74 -30.87 11.85
C THR A 117 -38.23 -32.23 11.40
N THR A 118 -39.17 -32.21 10.45
CA THR A 118 -39.59 -33.40 9.70
C THR A 118 -38.86 -33.53 8.36
N ASN A 119 -37.92 -32.63 8.07
CA ASN A 119 -37.18 -32.60 6.81
C ASN A 119 -35.95 -33.52 6.89
N TYR A 120 -35.64 -34.18 5.77
CA TYR A 120 -34.48 -35.07 5.68
C TYR A 120 -33.17 -34.31 5.46
N ASP A 121 -33.23 -33.10 4.91
CA ASP A 121 -32.07 -32.27 4.63
C ASP A 121 -31.41 -31.74 5.91
N GLU A 122 -30.16 -31.31 5.78
CA GLU A 122 -29.39 -30.74 6.88
C GLU A 122 -29.33 -29.22 6.84
N LEU A 123 -30.26 -28.51 6.18
CA LEU A 123 -30.16 -27.06 6.00
C LEU A 123 -30.15 -26.31 7.34
N LEU A 124 -30.98 -26.75 8.30
CA LEU A 124 -30.98 -26.17 9.65
C LEU A 124 -29.62 -26.24 10.32
N ASN A 125 -28.85 -27.30 10.05
CA ASN A 125 -27.52 -27.52 10.61
C ASN A 125 -26.44 -26.77 9.80
N LYS A 126 -26.46 -26.93 8.46
CA LYS A 126 -25.46 -26.35 7.54
C LYS A 126 -25.52 -24.83 7.47
N VAL A 127 -26.71 -24.24 7.55
CA VAL A 127 -26.90 -22.78 7.55
C VAL A 127 -26.81 -22.21 8.97
N GLY A 128 -27.28 -22.96 9.96
CA GLY A 128 -27.35 -22.53 11.35
C GLY A 128 -26.28 -23.17 12.24
N VAL A 129 -25.12 -22.54 12.32
CA VAL A 129 -23.88 -23.08 12.93
C VAL A 129 -23.88 -23.06 14.48
N VAL A 130 -25.04 -22.96 15.12
CA VAL A 130 -25.17 -22.74 16.57
C VAL A 130 -25.11 -24.04 17.38
N TYR A 131 -25.42 -25.19 16.78
CA TYR A 131 -25.63 -26.47 17.48
C TYR A 131 -24.42 -27.42 17.42
N ASN A 132 -23.21 -26.91 17.17
CA ASN A 132 -21.98 -27.73 17.04
C ASN A 132 -22.13 -28.93 16.08
N ASN A 133 -22.84 -28.75 14.98
CA ASN A 133 -23.16 -29.80 14.01
C ASN A 133 -23.94 -31.01 14.58
N ARG A 134 -24.67 -30.85 15.69
CA ARG A 134 -25.39 -31.94 16.35
C ARG A 134 -26.82 -32.09 15.84
N SER A 135 -26.96 -32.81 14.74
CA SER A 135 -28.23 -33.35 14.25
C SER A 135 -28.43 -34.78 14.76
N LEU A 136 -29.56 -35.04 15.42
CA LEU A 136 -29.95 -36.34 15.94
C LEU A 136 -31.25 -36.80 15.29
N ASP A 137 -31.34 -38.06 14.88
CA ASP A 137 -32.59 -38.68 14.40
C ASP A 137 -33.25 -39.58 15.45
N TRP A 138 -34.48 -39.99 15.17
CA TRP A 138 -35.31 -40.81 16.05
C TRP A 138 -34.66 -42.13 16.53
N LYS A 139 -33.70 -42.71 15.79
CA LYS A 139 -32.99 -43.92 16.26
C LYS A 139 -32.01 -43.63 17.40
N GLN A 140 -31.65 -42.38 17.63
CA GLN A 140 -30.68 -41.95 18.63
C GLN A 140 -31.35 -41.49 19.93
N TYR A 141 -32.47 -42.13 20.33
CA TYR A 141 -33.28 -41.70 21.47
C TYR A 141 -32.51 -41.62 22.81
N GLU A 142 -31.48 -42.45 23.03
CA GLU A 142 -30.61 -42.35 24.22
C GLU A 142 -29.78 -41.06 24.21
N GLU A 143 -29.18 -40.71 23.07
CA GLU A 143 -28.40 -39.48 22.88
C GLU A 143 -29.31 -38.24 22.96
N ILE A 144 -30.53 -38.34 22.43
CA ILE A 144 -31.54 -37.29 22.55
C ILE A 144 -31.88 -37.07 24.04
N GLN A 145 -32.16 -38.14 24.79
CA GLN A 145 -32.43 -38.04 26.23
C GLN A 145 -31.23 -37.47 27.00
N PHE A 146 -30.01 -37.88 26.66
CA PHE A 146 -28.78 -37.34 27.23
C PHE A 146 -28.66 -35.83 26.98
N CYS A 147 -28.90 -35.37 25.76
CA CYS A 147 -28.85 -33.95 25.42
C CYS A 147 -29.93 -33.15 26.17
N ILE A 148 -31.16 -33.68 26.27
CA ILE A 148 -32.25 -33.07 27.05
C ILE A 148 -31.84 -32.92 28.52
N ASN A 149 -31.34 -33.99 29.15
CA ASN A 149 -30.96 -33.99 30.58
C ASN A 149 -29.82 -33.02 30.89
N ASN A 150 -28.84 -32.92 29.97
CA ASN A 150 -27.66 -32.07 30.15
C ASN A 150 -27.83 -30.67 29.55
N LYS A 151 -29.03 -30.32 29.05
CA LYS A 151 -29.32 -29.04 28.38
C LYS A 151 -28.36 -28.74 27.22
N ILE A 152 -27.91 -29.77 26.52
CA ILE A 152 -27.02 -29.62 25.37
C ILE A 152 -27.89 -29.31 24.15
N PRO A 153 -27.62 -28.23 23.40
CA PRO A 153 -28.42 -27.90 22.24
C PRO A 153 -28.27 -28.92 21.09
N PHE A 154 -29.35 -29.25 20.39
CA PHE A 154 -29.33 -30.12 19.21
C PHE A 154 -30.49 -29.85 18.23
N ILE A 155 -30.33 -30.32 16.98
CA ILE A 155 -31.40 -30.38 15.99
C ILE A 155 -31.96 -31.81 15.96
N LEU A 156 -33.27 -31.94 16.14
CA LEU A 156 -33.99 -33.21 16.15
C LEU A 156 -34.68 -33.47 14.81
N HIS A 157 -34.20 -34.45 14.06
CA HIS A 157 -34.83 -34.94 12.83
C HIS A 157 -35.85 -36.03 13.16
N LEU A 158 -37.10 -35.61 13.35
CA LEU A 158 -38.21 -36.50 13.73
C LEU A 158 -38.43 -37.58 12.67
N HIS A 159 -38.23 -37.26 11.39
CA HIS A 159 -38.41 -38.21 10.29
C HIS A 159 -37.10 -38.69 9.67
N GLY A 160 -35.99 -38.60 10.40
CA GLY A 160 -34.69 -39.06 9.93
C GLY A 160 -33.95 -38.07 9.03
N ILE A 161 -32.76 -38.49 8.61
CA ILE A 161 -31.77 -37.65 7.92
C ILE A 161 -31.24 -38.36 6.67
N TYR A 162 -31.08 -37.62 5.57
CA TYR A 162 -30.72 -38.20 4.27
C TYR A 162 -29.36 -38.91 4.28
N SER A 163 -28.43 -38.44 5.12
CA SER A 163 -27.08 -39.01 5.28
C SER A 163 -27.07 -40.39 5.96
N ARG A 164 -28.17 -40.75 6.64
CA ARG A 164 -28.45 -42.09 7.18
C ARG A 164 -29.68 -42.68 6.49
N PRO A 165 -29.53 -43.25 5.28
CA PRO A 165 -30.67 -43.59 4.41
C PRO A 165 -31.62 -44.67 4.96
N ASP A 166 -31.32 -45.27 6.11
CA ASP A 166 -32.19 -46.18 6.86
C ASP A 166 -33.10 -45.48 7.89
N THR A 167 -33.04 -44.15 7.99
CA THR A 167 -33.81 -43.33 8.94
C THR A 167 -34.96 -42.52 8.32
N PRO A 168 -34.94 -42.09 7.04
CA PRO A 168 -36.05 -41.35 6.44
C PRO A 168 -37.40 -42.08 6.51
N ILE A 169 -38.42 -41.41 7.05
CA ILE A 169 -39.78 -41.92 7.15
C ILE A 169 -40.57 -41.60 5.88
N PHE A 170 -40.52 -42.49 4.89
CA PHE A 170 -41.01 -42.21 3.54
C PHE A 170 -42.14 -43.14 3.06
N SER A 171 -42.34 -44.28 3.72
CA SER A 171 -43.32 -45.32 3.34
C SER A 171 -44.24 -45.73 4.50
N GLU A 172 -45.34 -46.43 4.21
CA GLU A 172 -46.23 -46.97 5.26
C GLU A 172 -45.50 -47.89 6.24
N GLU A 173 -44.54 -48.69 5.73
CA GLU A 173 -43.71 -49.56 6.55
C GLU A 173 -42.85 -48.75 7.53
N ASP A 174 -42.31 -47.61 7.11
CA ASP A 174 -41.51 -46.74 7.97
C ASP A 174 -42.34 -46.17 9.12
N TYR A 175 -43.56 -45.70 8.85
CA TYR A 175 -44.47 -45.24 9.90
C TYR A 175 -44.85 -46.37 10.87
N ASN A 176 -45.09 -47.58 10.36
CA ASN A 176 -45.38 -48.74 11.21
C ASN A 176 -44.18 -49.13 12.08
N ASN A 177 -42.96 -49.02 11.56
CA ASN A 177 -41.74 -49.26 12.31
C ASN A 177 -41.50 -48.17 13.35
N LEU A 178 -41.64 -46.89 13.01
CA LEU A 178 -41.56 -45.77 13.93
C LEU A 178 -42.58 -45.91 15.08
N LYS A 179 -43.79 -46.39 14.78
CA LYS A 179 -44.82 -46.69 15.78
C LYS A 179 -44.39 -47.78 16.79
N ARG A 180 -43.43 -48.64 16.46
CA ARG A 180 -42.93 -49.71 17.36
C ARG A 180 -41.72 -49.27 18.19
N GLU A 181 -41.11 -48.13 17.88
CA GLU A 181 -39.91 -47.62 18.57
C GLU A 181 -40.27 -46.95 19.89
N THR A 182 -40.31 -47.74 20.96
CA THR A 182 -40.73 -47.29 22.29
C THR A 182 -39.82 -46.20 22.87
N GLY A 183 -38.52 -46.25 22.60
CA GLY A 183 -37.55 -45.26 23.07
C GLY A 183 -37.84 -43.86 22.50
N TYR A 184 -37.95 -43.77 21.17
CA TYR A 184 -38.32 -42.52 20.49
C TYR A 184 -39.69 -42.02 20.92
N LYS A 185 -40.71 -42.89 20.99
CA LYS A 185 -42.05 -42.51 21.45
C LYS A 185 -42.02 -41.91 22.85
N THR A 186 -41.26 -42.52 23.76
CA THR A 186 -41.11 -42.00 25.14
C THR A 186 -40.52 -40.59 25.14
N VAL A 187 -39.49 -40.35 24.32
CA VAL A 187 -38.87 -39.03 24.16
C VAL A 187 -39.86 -38.03 23.54
N LEU A 188 -40.53 -38.38 22.46
CA LEU A 188 -41.48 -37.49 21.77
C LEU A 188 -42.67 -37.13 22.68
N THR A 189 -43.24 -38.12 23.39
CA THR A 189 -44.27 -37.89 24.41
C THR A 189 -43.77 -36.98 25.52
N ASN A 190 -42.54 -37.17 26.02
CA ASN A 190 -41.96 -36.30 27.03
C ASN A 190 -41.81 -34.85 26.55
N LEU A 191 -41.31 -34.65 25.32
CA LEU A 191 -41.20 -33.32 24.72
C LEU A 191 -42.58 -32.69 24.57
N TRP A 192 -43.57 -33.43 24.08
CA TRP A 192 -44.94 -32.93 23.90
C TRP A 192 -45.58 -32.48 25.22
N MET A 193 -45.42 -33.26 26.30
CA MET A 193 -45.98 -32.92 27.62
C MET A 193 -45.31 -31.70 28.27
N ASN A 194 -44.00 -31.53 28.05
CA ASN A 194 -43.19 -30.56 28.80
C ASN A 194 -42.78 -29.33 28.00
N ARG A 195 -43.09 -29.26 26.70
CA ARG A 195 -42.70 -28.19 25.78
C ARG A 195 -43.88 -27.78 24.91
N VAL A 196 -43.72 -26.65 24.24
CA VAL A 196 -44.69 -26.10 23.30
C VAL A 196 -44.11 -26.17 21.89
N PHE A 197 -44.85 -26.75 20.96
CA PHE A 197 -44.40 -26.89 19.57
C PHE A 197 -44.84 -25.66 18.79
N LEU A 198 -43.89 -25.02 18.11
CA LEU A 198 -44.13 -23.91 17.19
C LEU A 198 -43.81 -24.39 15.77
N PHE A 199 -44.85 -24.75 15.02
CA PHE A 199 -44.71 -25.25 13.65
C PHE A 199 -44.48 -24.11 12.66
N ILE A 200 -43.44 -24.24 11.83
CA ILE A 200 -42.96 -23.22 10.90
C ILE A 200 -42.77 -23.86 9.53
N GLY A 201 -43.51 -23.39 8.52
CA GLY A 201 -43.43 -23.93 7.16
C GLY A 201 -43.91 -25.38 7.04
N CYS A 202 -44.73 -25.85 7.98
CA CYS A 202 -45.39 -27.16 7.92
C CYS A 202 -46.71 -27.07 7.14
N SER A 203 -46.97 -28.05 6.28
CA SER A 203 -48.30 -28.20 5.66
C SER A 203 -49.29 -28.83 6.64
N ARG A 204 -50.59 -28.75 6.33
CA ARG A 204 -51.66 -29.46 7.06
C ARG A 204 -51.30 -30.93 7.30
N ASP A 205 -50.93 -31.63 6.23
CA ASP A 205 -50.63 -33.06 6.27
C ASP A 205 -49.34 -33.36 7.05
N GLY A 206 -48.40 -32.41 7.10
CA GLY A 206 -47.17 -32.56 7.88
C GLY A 206 -47.36 -32.37 9.40
N ILE A 207 -48.40 -31.65 9.83
CA ILE A 207 -48.72 -31.45 11.27
C ILE A 207 -49.61 -32.57 11.77
N LEU A 208 -50.56 -32.98 10.94
CA LEU A 208 -51.42 -34.13 11.17
C LEU A 208 -50.79 -35.39 10.59
N ASP A 209 -49.47 -35.49 10.59
CA ASP A 209 -48.81 -36.71 10.18
C ASP A 209 -49.01 -37.81 11.24
N ASP A 210 -48.92 -39.07 10.82
CA ASP A 210 -49.23 -40.25 11.61
C ASP A 210 -48.41 -40.35 12.92
N ASP A 211 -47.19 -39.82 12.92
CA ASP A 211 -46.33 -39.76 14.11
C ASP A 211 -46.89 -38.80 15.17
N PHE A 212 -47.21 -37.56 14.76
CA PHE A 212 -47.82 -36.56 15.65
C PHE A 212 -49.23 -36.97 16.08
N ARG A 213 -50.06 -37.51 15.17
CA ARG A 213 -51.41 -37.99 15.50
C ARG A 213 -51.42 -39.01 16.62
N THR A 214 -50.42 -39.89 16.66
CA THR A 214 -50.32 -40.92 17.71
C THR A 214 -50.09 -40.28 19.08
N VAL A 215 -49.26 -39.24 19.17
CA VAL A 215 -49.04 -38.53 20.44
C VAL A 215 -50.25 -37.66 20.80
N LEU A 216 -50.84 -37.00 19.81
CA LEU A 216 -52.04 -36.18 19.98
C LEU A 216 -53.24 -36.98 20.50
N SER A 217 -53.50 -38.16 19.94
CA SER A 217 -54.60 -39.02 20.40
C SER A 217 -54.37 -39.52 21.84
N LEU A 218 -53.14 -39.89 22.19
CA LEU A 218 -52.78 -40.28 23.56
C LEU A 218 -52.99 -39.12 24.54
N MET A 219 -52.63 -37.89 24.17
CA MET A 219 -52.85 -36.71 25.01
C MET A 219 -54.33 -36.38 25.19
N GLN A 220 -55.14 -36.53 24.14
CA GLN A 220 -56.59 -36.35 24.23
C GLN A 220 -57.26 -37.42 25.10
N GLU A 221 -56.80 -38.67 25.00
CA GLU A 221 -57.34 -39.77 25.79
C GLU A 221 -56.97 -39.63 27.28
N TRP A 222 -55.71 -39.34 27.58
CA TRP A 222 -55.19 -39.38 28.96
C TRP A 222 -55.31 -38.05 29.70
N PHE A 223 -55.27 -36.91 28.99
CA PHE A 223 -55.24 -35.56 29.57
C PHE A 223 -56.19 -34.58 28.86
N PRO A 224 -57.51 -34.87 28.72
CA PRO A 224 -58.42 -34.03 27.93
C PRO A 224 -58.62 -32.60 28.45
N GLY A 225 -58.30 -32.31 29.72
CA GLY A 225 -58.52 -31.01 30.35
C GLY A 225 -57.26 -30.19 30.68
N ASP A 226 -56.06 -30.73 30.44
CA ASP A 226 -54.78 -30.11 30.85
C ASP A 226 -53.72 -30.27 29.75
N GLN A 227 -54.09 -29.88 28.52
CA GLN A 227 -53.18 -29.89 27.37
C GLN A 227 -52.49 -28.55 27.20
N ARG A 228 -51.21 -28.57 26.83
CA ARG A 228 -50.50 -27.35 26.43
C ARG A 228 -51.01 -26.86 25.08
N GLU A 229 -51.05 -25.54 24.91
CA GLU A 229 -51.33 -24.91 23.62
C GLU A 229 -50.08 -25.02 22.74
N HIS A 230 -50.24 -25.53 21.52
CA HIS A 230 -49.24 -25.52 20.46
C HIS A 230 -49.61 -24.47 19.41
N TYR A 231 -48.66 -24.07 18.55
CA TYR A 231 -48.88 -22.99 17.59
C TYR A 231 -48.41 -23.36 16.19
N LEU A 232 -49.19 -22.98 15.17
CA LEU A 232 -48.80 -23.08 13.76
C LEU A 232 -48.78 -21.69 13.13
N LEU A 233 -47.66 -21.35 12.49
CA LEU A 233 -47.53 -20.12 11.72
C LEU A 233 -48.10 -20.30 10.31
N VAL A 234 -49.12 -19.51 9.96
CA VAL A 234 -49.87 -19.58 8.68
C VAL A 234 -50.01 -18.22 8.01
N ARG A 235 -50.37 -18.18 6.72
CA ARG A 235 -50.78 -16.92 6.06
C ARG A 235 -52.15 -16.47 6.57
N ASN A 236 -52.49 -15.19 6.37
CA ASN A 236 -53.80 -14.64 6.74
C ASN A 236 -54.97 -15.44 6.14
N GLU A 237 -54.86 -15.85 4.88
CA GLU A 237 -55.90 -16.62 4.17
C GLU A 237 -56.12 -18.03 4.76
N GLU A 238 -55.11 -18.59 5.43
CA GLU A 238 -55.12 -19.93 6.03
C GLU A 238 -55.57 -19.90 7.49
N ALA A 239 -55.69 -18.71 8.09
CA ALA A 239 -56.00 -18.54 9.51
C ALA A 239 -57.46 -18.82 9.87
N THR A 240 -58.35 -18.96 8.88
CA THR A 240 -59.80 -19.20 9.07
C THR A 240 -60.29 -20.33 8.18
N GLY A 241 -61.11 -21.25 8.70
CA GLY A 241 -61.75 -22.32 7.91
C GLY A 241 -61.81 -23.68 8.62
N GLU A 242 -62.09 -24.75 7.87
CA GLU A 242 -62.19 -26.13 8.40
C GLU A 242 -60.88 -26.62 9.06
N LEU A 243 -59.74 -26.15 8.56
CA LEU A 243 -58.42 -26.46 9.14
C LEU A 243 -58.27 -25.90 10.56
N HIS A 244 -58.83 -24.71 10.82
CA HIS A 244 -58.80 -24.09 12.14
C HIS A 244 -59.57 -24.92 13.16
N GLN A 245 -60.76 -25.42 12.79
CA GLN A 245 -61.59 -26.26 13.66
C GLN A 245 -60.89 -27.59 13.98
N LEU A 246 -60.33 -28.25 12.96
CA LEU A 246 -59.63 -29.53 13.14
C LEU A 246 -58.40 -29.42 14.05
N LEU A 247 -57.61 -28.35 13.91
CA LEU A 247 -56.40 -28.16 14.71
C LEU A 247 -56.71 -27.69 16.15
N GLN A 248 -57.83 -27.01 16.36
CA GLN A 248 -58.32 -26.67 17.70
C GLN A 248 -58.66 -27.89 18.55
N GLU A 249 -59.16 -28.98 17.95
CA GLU A 249 -59.39 -30.25 18.66
C GLU A 249 -58.11 -30.77 19.32
N TYR A 250 -56.96 -30.52 18.69
CA TYR A 250 -55.63 -30.92 19.15
C TYR A 250 -54.89 -29.84 19.95
N ASN A 251 -55.59 -28.77 20.34
CA ASN A 251 -55.03 -27.59 21.03
C ASN A 251 -53.88 -26.91 20.26
N ILE A 252 -53.93 -26.94 18.92
CA ILE A 252 -52.99 -26.28 18.03
C ILE A 252 -53.64 -25.00 17.49
N HIS A 253 -53.11 -23.85 17.88
CA HIS A 253 -53.65 -22.52 17.54
C HIS A 253 -52.93 -21.93 16.32
N LEU A 254 -53.72 -21.44 15.36
CA LEU A 254 -53.20 -20.77 14.17
C LEU A 254 -52.78 -19.33 14.50
N VAL A 255 -51.56 -18.96 14.09
CA VAL A 255 -51.02 -17.61 14.25
C VAL A 255 -50.61 -17.08 12.89
N SER A 256 -51.30 -16.03 12.44
CA SER A 256 -50.99 -15.43 11.15
C SER A 256 -49.72 -14.58 11.20
N TYR A 257 -48.87 -14.72 10.16
CA TYR A 257 -47.65 -13.93 10.00
C TYR A 257 -47.71 -12.85 8.91
N GLY A 258 -48.77 -12.81 8.08
CA GLY A 258 -48.90 -11.89 6.95
C GLY A 258 -49.60 -12.51 5.74
N ASP A 259 -49.57 -11.81 4.61
CA ASP A 259 -50.18 -12.25 3.35
C ASP A 259 -49.18 -13.04 2.50
N HIS A 260 -47.88 -12.74 2.63
CA HIS A 260 -46.82 -13.35 1.81
C HIS A 260 -45.81 -14.15 2.63
N TYR A 261 -45.31 -15.23 2.02
CA TYR A 261 -44.39 -16.17 2.70
C TYR A 261 -43.05 -15.50 3.10
N ASP A 262 -42.58 -14.52 2.33
CA ASP A 262 -41.35 -13.76 2.60
C ASP A 262 -41.46 -12.82 3.83
N GLU A 263 -42.66 -12.66 4.40
CA GLU A 263 -42.88 -11.95 5.66
C GLU A 263 -42.57 -12.82 6.90
N LEU A 264 -42.61 -14.16 6.75
CA LEU A 264 -42.40 -15.12 7.84
C LEU A 264 -41.08 -14.90 8.61
N PRO A 265 -39.91 -14.65 7.96
CA PRO A 265 -38.68 -14.36 8.69
C PRO A 265 -38.79 -13.12 9.58
N ARG A 266 -39.42 -12.04 9.08
CA ARG A 266 -39.62 -10.79 9.85
C ARG A 266 -40.56 -11.03 11.02
N PHE A 267 -41.62 -11.78 10.80
CA PHE A 267 -42.56 -12.14 11.85
C PHE A 267 -41.90 -12.95 12.98
N ILE A 268 -41.12 -13.99 12.66
CA ILE A 268 -40.38 -14.79 13.64
C ILE A 268 -39.42 -13.91 14.46
N ASN A 269 -38.68 -13.02 13.79
CA ASN A 269 -37.80 -12.09 14.49
C ASN A 269 -38.58 -11.15 15.43
N SER A 270 -39.79 -10.72 15.03
CA SER A 270 -40.66 -9.91 15.91
C SER A 270 -41.16 -10.68 17.14
N LEU A 271 -41.21 -12.02 17.09
CA LEU A 271 -41.58 -12.86 18.23
C LEU A 271 -40.41 -13.11 19.18
N ASN A 272 -39.18 -12.75 18.82
CA ASN A 272 -37.99 -13.14 19.55
C ASN A 272 -37.72 -12.27 20.79
N PRO A 273 -37.85 -12.80 22.02
CA PRO A 273 -37.50 -12.07 23.24
C PRO A 273 -36.01 -12.20 23.61
N ASN A 274 -35.24 -13.04 22.91
CA ASN A 274 -33.90 -13.49 23.29
C ASN A 274 -32.79 -12.69 22.59
N VAL A 275 -32.98 -11.37 22.43
CA VAL A 275 -32.04 -10.49 21.70
C VAL A 275 -30.64 -10.49 22.33
N GLU A 276 -30.56 -10.43 23.67
CA GLU A 276 -29.27 -10.44 24.39
C GLU A 276 -28.50 -11.76 24.16
N GLU A 277 -29.20 -12.90 24.21
CA GLU A 277 -28.61 -14.21 23.95
C GLU A 277 -28.21 -14.36 22.47
N MET A 278 -28.98 -13.79 21.54
CA MET A 278 -28.61 -13.73 20.13
C MET A 278 -27.29 -12.97 19.93
N ILE A 279 -27.17 -11.77 20.53
CA ILE A 279 -25.94 -10.96 20.46
C ILE A 279 -24.76 -11.75 21.04
N LYS A 280 -24.94 -12.37 22.22
CA LYS A 280 -23.90 -13.18 22.85
C LYS A 280 -23.45 -14.36 21.98
N ARG A 281 -24.39 -15.07 21.33
CA ARG A 281 -24.06 -16.16 20.39
C ARG A 281 -23.31 -15.63 19.16
N PHE A 282 -23.71 -14.46 18.65
CA PHE A 282 -23.04 -13.82 17.53
C PHE A 282 -21.59 -13.44 17.87
N ASP A 283 -21.36 -12.83 19.02
CA ASP A 283 -20.03 -12.41 19.49
C ASP A 283 -19.11 -13.62 19.76
N ASN A 284 -19.63 -14.68 20.38
CA ASN A 284 -18.89 -15.92 20.58
C ASN A 284 -18.49 -16.56 19.24
N ARG A 285 -19.41 -16.60 18.27
CA ARG A 285 -19.11 -17.14 16.93
C ARG A 285 -18.08 -16.30 16.21
N ARG A 286 -18.17 -14.98 16.28
CA ARG A 286 -17.17 -14.06 15.72
C ARG A 286 -15.80 -14.31 16.33
N SER A 287 -15.72 -14.52 17.65
CA SER A 287 -14.48 -14.81 18.37
C SER A 287 -13.87 -16.16 17.95
N LEU A 288 -14.68 -17.22 17.85
CA LEU A 288 -14.22 -18.54 17.39
C LEU A 288 -13.74 -18.53 15.93
N VAL A 289 -14.43 -17.81 15.05
CA VAL A 289 -13.99 -17.63 13.66
C VAL A 289 -12.69 -16.84 13.61
N HIS A 290 -12.55 -15.79 14.42
CA HIS A 290 -11.32 -15.03 14.55
C HIS A 290 -10.15 -15.92 15.01
N GLU A 291 -10.31 -16.69 16.09
CA GLU A 291 -9.30 -17.65 16.58
C GLU A 291 -8.96 -18.74 15.53
N GLY A 292 -9.96 -19.27 14.83
CA GLY A 292 -9.76 -20.26 13.77
C GLY A 292 -8.98 -19.71 12.58
N VAL A 293 -9.25 -18.47 12.16
CA VAL A 293 -8.51 -17.83 11.07
C VAL A 293 -7.10 -17.47 11.52
N VAL A 294 -6.93 -16.91 12.73
CA VAL A 294 -5.60 -16.62 13.29
C VAL A 294 -4.75 -17.88 13.36
N SER A 295 -5.28 -18.99 13.89
CA SER A 295 -4.54 -20.25 13.95
C SER A 295 -4.20 -20.84 12.57
N ILE A 296 -5.06 -20.67 11.56
CA ILE A 296 -4.73 -21.05 10.16
C ILE A 296 -3.62 -20.15 9.59
N LEU A 297 -3.67 -18.85 9.86
CA LEU A 297 -2.64 -17.89 9.44
C LEU A 297 -1.29 -18.15 10.13
N GLU A 298 -1.31 -18.57 11.40
CA GLU A 298 -0.11 -18.95 12.16
C GLU A 298 0.47 -20.32 11.75
N ALA A 299 -0.39 -21.27 11.35
CA ALA A 299 0.03 -22.63 11.01
C ALA A 299 0.52 -22.80 9.56
N GLN A 300 0.24 -21.86 8.65
CA GLN A 300 0.71 -21.93 7.27
C GLN A 300 1.89 -20.99 7.00
N PRO A 301 2.91 -21.43 6.21
CA PRO A 301 3.90 -20.52 5.66
C PRO A 301 3.17 -19.49 4.80
N LEU A 302 3.13 -18.28 5.33
CA LEU A 302 2.31 -17.16 4.89
C LEU A 302 2.41 -16.92 3.36
N TYR A 303 3.52 -17.21 2.68
CA TYR A 303 3.77 -16.90 1.25
C TYR A 303 2.81 -17.46 0.18
N ASN A 304 1.85 -18.35 0.50
CA ASN A 304 0.97 -19.00 -0.50
C ASN A 304 -0.54 -18.72 -0.36
N LEU A 305 -0.96 -17.69 0.37
CA LEU A 305 -2.39 -17.34 0.42
C LEU A 305 -2.83 -16.67 -0.89
N PRO A 306 -3.86 -17.19 -1.58
CA PRO A 306 -4.42 -16.55 -2.77
C PRO A 306 -4.91 -15.13 -2.47
N PRO A 307 -4.74 -14.14 -3.37
CA PRO A 307 -5.18 -12.76 -3.16
C PRO A 307 -6.65 -12.63 -2.72
N ALA A 308 -7.53 -13.48 -3.27
CA ALA A 308 -8.94 -13.54 -2.90
C ALA A 308 -9.18 -13.89 -1.41
N VAL A 309 -8.28 -14.65 -0.77
CA VAL A 309 -8.37 -14.97 0.66
C VAL A 309 -7.98 -13.77 1.51
N GLY A 310 -6.97 -13.01 1.09
CA GLY A 310 -6.59 -11.75 1.75
C GLY A 310 -7.69 -10.71 1.68
N GLU A 311 -8.33 -10.56 0.52
CA GLU A 311 -9.46 -9.65 0.31
C GLU A 311 -10.71 -10.07 1.10
N PHE A 312 -10.99 -11.37 1.16
CA PHE A 312 -12.04 -11.94 2.01
C PHE A 312 -11.81 -11.65 3.49
N ILE A 313 -10.58 -11.82 3.99
CA ILE A 313 -10.21 -11.54 5.37
C ILE A 313 -10.41 -10.05 5.70
N GLN A 314 -9.98 -9.16 4.81
CA GLN A 314 -10.12 -7.72 4.99
C GLN A 314 -11.61 -7.30 5.02
N LEU A 315 -12.41 -7.79 4.08
CA LEU A 315 -13.83 -7.43 3.93
C LEU A 315 -14.73 -8.01 5.03
N ASN A 316 -14.43 -9.22 5.52
CA ASN A 316 -15.35 -9.96 6.38
C ASN A 316 -14.92 -10.05 7.84
N LEU A 317 -13.63 -9.90 8.14
CA LEU A 317 -13.10 -10.05 9.51
C LEU A 317 -12.57 -8.74 10.09
N GLY A 318 -12.42 -7.69 9.28
CA GLY A 318 -11.87 -6.40 9.73
C GLY A 318 -10.40 -6.47 10.15
N ILE A 319 -9.70 -7.54 9.77
CA ILE A 319 -8.25 -7.66 9.92
C ILE A 319 -7.61 -6.74 8.87
N THR A 320 -6.61 -5.95 9.27
CA THR A 320 -5.96 -4.95 8.41
C THR A 320 -5.40 -5.56 7.13
N SER A 321 -5.18 -4.73 6.11
CA SER A 321 -4.53 -5.14 4.84
C SER A 321 -3.16 -5.79 5.00
N HIS A 322 -2.57 -5.72 6.20
CA HIS A 322 -1.23 -6.18 6.57
C HIS A 322 -1.27 -7.30 7.61
N HIS A 323 -2.21 -8.25 7.48
CA HIS A 323 -2.42 -9.37 8.43
C HIS A 323 -1.18 -10.24 8.73
N TRP A 324 -0.11 -10.17 7.92
CA TRP A 324 1.16 -10.86 8.18
C TRP A 324 2.10 -10.09 9.11
N VAL A 325 1.81 -8.83 9.39
CA VAL A 325 2.55 -8.01 10.36
C VAL A 325 1.86 -8.12 11.71
N ASN A 326 2.66 -8.24 12.77
CA ASN A 326 2.17 -8.28 14.14
C ASN A 326 1.31 -7.03 14.44
N ALA A 327 0.11 -7.24 15.00
CA ALA A 327 -0.86 -6.18 15.27
C ALA A 327 -0.33 -5.07 16.18
N ASP A 328 0.42 -5.44 17.23
CA ASP A 328 1.04 -4.47 18.16
C ASP A 328 2.07 -3.60 17.42
N ARG A 329 2.83 -4.18 16.49
CA ARG A 329 3.79 -3.41 15.65
C ARG A 329 3.07 -2.43 14.73
N LEU A 330 2.00 -2.86 14.05
CA LEU A 330 1.20 -1.98 13.21
C LEU A 330 0.61 -0.82 14.01
N GLU A 331 0.13 -1.07 15.23
CA GLU A 331 -0.39 -0.02 16.10
C GLU A 331 0.70 1.01 16.47
N VAL A 332 1.92 0.55 16.78
CA VAL A 332 3.06 1.43 17.06
C VAL A 332 3.39 2.33 15.86
N PHE A 333 3.50 1.76 14.65
CA PHE A 333 3.82 2.56 13.46
C PHE A 333 2.67 3.50 13.04
N SER A 334 1.42 3.03 13.15
CA SER A 334 0.24 3.85 12.88
C SER A 334 0.17 5.04 13.84
N LYS A 335 0.44 4.81 15.14
CA LYS A 335 0.52 5.86 16.14
C LYS A 335 1.64 6.84 15.84
N ALA A 336 2.84 6.36 15.50
CA ALA A 336 3.97 7.23 15.16
C ALA A 336 3.67 8.12 13.95
N LEU A 337 3.02 7.58 12.90
CA LEU A 337 2.59 8.35 11.74
C LEU A 337 1.55 9.42 12.13
N LYS A 338 0.57 9.06 12.95
CA LYS A 338 -0.46 9.98 13.45
C LYS A 338 0.16 11.12 14.27
N ASP A 339 1.07 10.80 15.18
CA ASP A 339 1.75 11.78 16.02
C ASP A 339 2.62 12.74 15.17
N TYR A 340 3.29 12.22 14.13
CA TYR A 340 4.01 13.04 13.16
C TYR A 340 3.07 14.03 12.44
N ASN A 341 1.96 13.55 11.87
CA ASN A 341 1.01 14.39 11.14
C ASN A 341 0.35 15.44 12.06
N ILE A 342 0.04 15.09 13.31
CA ILE A 342 -0.46 16.05 14.32
C ILE A 342 0.56 17.18 14.54
N ASN A 343 1.85 16.85 14.65
CA ASN A 343 2.91 17.84 14.80
C ASN A 343 3.01 18.75 13.55
N GLN A 344 2.95 18.18 12.34
CA GLN A 344 2.95 18.96 11.10
C GLN A 344 1.80 19.97 11.05
N VAL A 345 0.57 19.54 11.37
CA VAL A 345 -0.61 20.43 11.43
C VAL A 345 -0.43 21.54 12.48
N SER A 346 0.23 21.25 13.60
CA SER A 346 0.53 22.26 14.62
C SER A 346 1.53 23.30 14.12
N LYS A 347 2.63 22.87 13.48
CA LYS A 347 3.62 23.75 12.84
C LYS A 347 3.00 24.60 11.72
N GLN A 348 2.14 24.00 10.90
CA GLN A 348 1.37 24.69 9.86
C GLN A 348 0.55 25.85 10.44
N LYS A 349 -0.26 25.59 11.48
CA LYS A 349 -1.05 26.62 12.16
C LYS A 349 -0.19 27.72 12.75
N ARG A 350 0.96 27.36 13.35
CA ARG A 350 1.91 28.32 13.93
C ARG A 350 2.48 29.26 12.85
N LEU A 351 2.90 28.74 11.70
CA LEU A 351 3.36 29.56 10.56
C LEU A 351 2.24 30.47 10.07
N ALA A 352 1.03 29.93 9.83
CA ALA A 352 -0.11 30.72 9.36
C ALA A 352 -0.48 31.86 10.32
N ASN A 353 -0.49 31.60 11.62
CA ASN A 353 -0.77 32.61 12.64
C ASN A 353 0.29 33.73 12.67
N ASN A 354 1.57 33.38 12.55
CA ASN A 354 2.65 34.38 12.47
C ASN A 354 2.55 35.20 11.18
N GLN A 355 2.22 34.58 10.04
CA GLN A 355 1.97 35.31 8.80
C GLN A 355 0.82 36.30 8.96
N ILE A 356 -0.29 35.91 9.61
CA ILE A 356 -1.41 36.82 9.88
C ILE A 356 -0.95 37.99 10.74
N LEU A 357 -0.25 37.73 11.85
CA LEU A 357 0.26 38.76 12.74
C LEU A 357 1.15 39.76 11.99
N VAL A 358 2.12 39.26 11.22
CA VAL A 358 3.04 40.13 10.48
C VAL A 358 2.33 40.92 9.38
N ARG A 359 1.35 40.33 8.67
CA ARG A 359 0.53 41.06 7.68
C ARG A 359 -0.28 42.22 8.29
N THR A 360 -0.54 42.22 9.60
CA THR A 360 -1.16 43.37 10.28
C THR A 360 -0.16 44.52 10.52
N ALA A 361 1.13 44.23 10.61
CA ALA A 361 2.18 45.19 10.91
C ALA A 361 2.83 45.78 9.64
N ILE A 362 2.90 45.01 8.56
CA ILE A 362 3.44 45.46 7.26
C ILE A 362 2.54 45.02 6.11
N GLY A 363 2.22 45.96 5.22
CA GLY A 363 1.39 45.70 4.05
C GLY A 363 2.13 44.92 2.97
N VAL A 364 1.55 43.80 2.51
CA VAL A 364 2.11 42.98 1.42
C VAL A 364 2.26 43.78 0.12
N GLU A 365 1.29 44.65 -0.19
CA GLU A 365 1.36 45.50 -1.38
C GLU A 365 2.47 46.54 -1.31
N LEU A 366 2.80 47.05 -0.11
CA LEU A 366 3.94 47.95 0.09
C LEU A 366 5.26 47.24 -0.23
N LEU A 367 5.44 46.00 0.25
CA LEU A 367 6.61 45.18 -0.06
C LEU A 367 6.75 44.96 -1.58
N LYS A 368 5.66 44.57 -2.25
CA LYS A 368 5.63 44.39 -3.71
C LYS A 368 5.99 45.66 -4.45
N GLU A 369 5.44 46.79 -4.03
CA GLU A 369 5.71 48.10 -4.64
C GLU A 369 7.20 48.45 -4.57
N LYS A 370 7.85 48.28 -3.41
CA LYS A 370 9.28 48.60 -3.26
C LYS A 370 10.17 47.61 -4.01
N ILE A 371 9.84 46.32 -4.03
CA ILE A 371 10.57 45.33 -4.83
C ILE A 371 10.44 45.64 -6.33
N ALA A 372 9.24 46.00 -6.80
CA ALA A 372 9.02 46.40 -8.19
C ALA A 372 9.72 47.72 -8.53
N LEU A 373 9.83 48.64 -7.59
CA LEU A 373 10.61 49.86 -7.74
C LEU A 373 12.09 49.52 -8.00
N TRP A 374 12.71 48.67 -7.17
CA TRP A 374 14.08 48.19 -7.40
C TRP A 374 14.25 47.51 -8.77
N ASN A 375 13.34 46.63 -9.16
CA ASN A 375 13.46 45.93 -10.44
C ASN A 375 13.39 46.89 -11.64
N ARG A 376 12.73 48.05 -11.51
CA ARG A 376 12.65 49.08 -12.57
C ARG A 376 13.86 50.01 -12.60
N CYS A 377 14.34 50.47 -11.45
CA CYS A 377 15.37 51.50 -11.36
C CYS A 377 16.67 51.08 -10.65
N GLY A 378 16.86 49.80 -10.33
CA GLY A 378 18.02 49.33 -9.53
C GLY A 378 19.39 49.49 -10.20
N MET A 379 19.46 49.97 -11.44
CA MET A 379 20.68 50.43 -12.11
C MET A 379 21.04 51.89 -11.76
N ASP A 380 20.06 52.71 -11.40
CA ASP A 380 20.19 54.11 -10.99
C ASP A 380 19.46 54.34 -9.65
N ILE A 381 20.21 54.24 -8.56
CA ILE A 381 19.67 54.34 -7.19
C ILE A 381 19.17 55.75 -6.80
N THR A 382 19.48 56.79 -7.60
CA THR A 382 18.95 58.15 -7.33
C THR A 382 17.45 58.24 -7.57
N SER A 383 16.93 57.36 -8.42
CA SER A 383 15.52 57.22 -8.75
C SER A 383 14.71 56.39 -7.73
N LEU A 384 15.35 55.86 -6.68
CA LEU A 384 14.68 55.14 -5.59
C LEU A 384 14.15 56.14 -4.54
N ASN A 385 12.94 55.93 -4.01
CA ASN A 385 12.47 56.65 -2.81
C ASN A 385 13.19 56.10 -1.57
N ASN A 386 14.45 56.50 -1.42
CA ASN A 386 15.42 55.88 -0.53
C ASN A 386 14.99 55.84 0.95
N LEU A 387 14.32 56.88 1.47
CA LEU A 387 13.85 56.89 2.87
C LEU A 387 12.79 55.80 3.13
N GLU A 388 11.75 55.75 2.31
CA GLU A 388 10.66 54.80 2.47
C GLU A 388 11.10 53.37 2.11
N PHE A 389 12.00 53.22 1.14
CA PHE A 389 12.62 51.94 0.79
C PHE A 389 13.44 51.37 1.94
N ILE A 390 14.30 52.20 2.56
CA ILE A 390 15.10 51.82 3.73
C ILE A 390 14.18 51.49 4.92
N ASP A 391 13.16 52.31 5.18
CA ASP A 391 12.21 52.07 6.26
C ASP A 391 11.44 50.75 6.09
N THR A 392 11.01 50.46 4.86
CA THR A 392 10.33 49.20 4.53
C THR A 392 11.26 48.01 4.73
N ALA A 393 12.54 48.12 4.34
CA ALA A 393 13.53 47.05 4.53
C ALA A 393 13.90 46.83 6.02
N ILE A 394 14.02 47.89 6.82
CA ILE A 394 14.23 47.80 8.28
C ILE A 394 13.06 47.06 8.92
N LEU A 395 11.82 47.50 8.61
CA LEU A 395 10.62 46.86 9.13
C LEU A 395 10.54 45.40 8.65
N ALA A 396 10.89 45.12 7.40
CA ALA A 396 10.88 43.77 6.86
C ALA A 396 11.83 42.82 7.61
N PHE A 397 13.05 43.27 7.93
CA PHE A 397 14.00 42.48 8.72
C PHE A 397 13.48 42.23 10.14
N GLU A 398 12.90 43.25 10.79
CA GLU A 398 12.32 43.11 12.12
C GLU A 398 11.12 42.15 12.13
N MET A 399 10.31 42.17 11.06
CA MET A 399 9.19 41.26 10.88
C MET A 399 9.62 39.82 10.58
N LEU A 400 10.73 39.61 9.86
CA LEU A 400 11.33 38.26 9.72
C LEU A 400 11.70 37.68 11.08
N ARG A 401 12.22 38.49 12.00
CA ARG A 401 12.60 38.05 13.37
C ARG A 401 11.40 37.74 14.28
N VAL A 402 10.18 38.09 13.89
CA VAL A 402 8.96 37.69 14.63
C VAL A 402 8.69 36.20 14.47
N PHE A 403 9.10 35.60 13.34
CA PHE A 403 8.98 34.16 13.13
C PHE A 403 9.99 33.41 14.02
N PRO A 404 9.60 32.30 14.67
CA PRO A 404 10.54 31.42 15.37
C PRO A 404 11.64 30.94 14.42
N SER A 405 12.88 30.87 14.89
CA SER A 405 14.03 30.42 14.07
C SER A 405 13.77 29.05 13.44
N GLU A 406 13.22 28.11 14.22
CA GLU A 406 12.84 26.77 13.75
C GLU A 406 11.95 26.81 12.49
N VAL A 407 11.03 27.78 12.40
CA VAL A 407 10.12 27.92 11.24
C VAL A 407 10.87 28.46 10.02
N LEU A 408 11.80 29.41 10.22
CA LEU A 408 12.61 29.94 9.12
C LEU A 408 13.62 28.89 8.63
N ASP A 409 14.18 28.09 9.54
CA ASP A 409 15.08 26.97 9.23
C ASP A 409 14.34 25.87 8.47
N ASP A 410 13.11 25.52 8.89
CA ASP A 410 12.23 24.59 8.19
C ASP A 410 11.93 25.10 6.76
N ILE A 411 11.62 26.39 6.58
CA ILE A 411 11.40 27.02 5.26
C ILE A 411 12.67 26.96 4.41
N HIS A 412 13.83 27.30 4.96
CA HIS A 412 15.09 27.29 4.23
C HIS A 412 15.48 25.88 3.80
N THR A 413 15.29 24.90 4.67
CA THR A 413 15.56 23.49 4.39
C THR A 413 14.68 22.96 3.26
N ARG A 414 13.38 23.29 3.30
CA ARG A 414 12.36 22.75 2.38
C ARG A 414 12.25 23.53 1.08
N ARG A 415 12.62 24.81 1.11
CA ARG A 415 12.52 25.79 0.03
C ARG A 415 13.64 26.82 0.16
N SER A 416 14.88 26.40 -0.12
CA SER A 416 16.10 27.20 0.01
C SER A 416 16.10 28.55 -0.71
N ASN A 417 15.18 28.73 -1.65
CA ASN A 417 15.09 29.88 -2.55
C ASN A 417 14.23 31.02 -1.98
N LEU A 418 13.37 30.75 -0.99
CA LEU A 418 12.38 31.71 -0.48
C LEU A 418 13.02 32.73 0.46
N ILE A 419 13.87 32.27 1.37
CA ILE A 419 14.65 33.13 2.25
C ILE A 419 16.08 33.11 1.74
N HIS A 420 16.60 34.28 1.40
CA HIS A 420 17.95 34.39 0.87
C HIS A 420 18.97 33.82 1.88
N SER A 421 19.85 32.90 1.45
CA SER A 421 20.79 32.16 2.31
C SER A 421 21.62 33.04 3.26
N ARG A 422 22.00 34.23 2.78
CA ARG A 422 22.70 35.27 3.56
C ARG A 422 21.95 35.79 4.81
N TYR A 423 20.67 35.46 4.96
CA TYR A 423 19.96 35.68 6.22
C TYR A 423 20.53 34.79 7.32
N PHE A 424 20.72 33.50 7.03
CA PHE A 424 21.17 32.49 7.97
C PHE A 424 22.67 32.63 8.30
N THR A 425 23.48 33.12 7.36
CA THR A 425 24.91 33.42 7.61
C THR A 425 25.13 34.72 8.40
N GLY A 426 24.09 35.47 8.72
CA GLY A 426 24.18 36.78 9.39
C GLY A 426 24.59 37.94 8.48
N ASP A 427 24.95 37.68 7.21
CA ASP A 427 25.41 38.72 6.27
C ASP A 427 24.34 39.80 6.06
N LEU A 428 23.06 39.43 5.91
CA LEU A 428 21.96 40.39 5.75
C LEU A 428 21.71 41.23 7.01
N GLU A 429 22.05 40.73 8.20
CA GLU A 429 21.93 41.49 9.46
C GLU A 429 22.86 42.71 9.45
N SER A 430 24.05 42.59 8.86
CA SER A 430 24.98 43.72 8.74
C SER A 430 24.39 44.90 7.95
N PHE A 431 23.65 44.61 6.87
CA PHE A 431 22.97 45.63 6.06
C PHE A 431 21.78 46.24 6.81
N TYR A 432 21.02 45.42 7.54
CA TYR A 432 19.96 45.90 8.42
C TYR A 432 20.49 46.85 9.51
N LEU A 433 21.58 46.49 10.19
CA LEU A 433 22.19 47.31 11.23
C LEU A 433 22.73 48.62 10.64
N ARG A 434 23.35 48.58 9.46
CA ARG A 434 23.79 49.79 8.74
C ARG A 434 22.62 50.70 8.38
N ALA A 435 21.50 50.14 7.90
CA ALA A 435 20.27 50.88 7.62
C ALA A 435 19.68 51.54 8.88
N LYS A 436 19.62 50.80 10.00
CA LYS A 436 19.11 51.29 11.29
C LYS A 436 19.98 52.40 11.86
N TRP A 437 21.31 52.23 11.81
CA TRP A 437 22.26 53.25 12.22
C TRP A 437 22.12 54.52 11.38
N TRP A 438 22.03 54.38 10.06
CA TRP A 438 21.83 55.53 9.15
C TRP A 438 20.55 56.30 9.47
N LYS A 439 19.44 55.59 9.74
CA LYS A 439 18.14 56.17 10.13
C LYS A 439 18.21 56.93 11.46
N GLN A 440 19.09 56.53 12.38
CA GLN A 440 19.20 57.16 13.70
C GLN A 440 20.17 58.35 13.73
N ASN A 441 21.17 58.39 12.85
CA ASN A 441 22.29 59.33 12.97
C ASN A 441 22.37 60.32 11.81
N SER A 442 22.58 59.85 10.58
CA SER A 442 22.86 60.72 9.44
C SER A 442 21.58 61.19 8.74
N ARG A 443 20.75 60.23 8.28
CA ARG A 443 19.62 60.47 7.37
C ARG A 443 19.97 61.25 6.08
N GLN A 444 21.25 61.41 5.77
CA GLN A 444 21.69 62.03 4.52
C GLN A 444 21.82 60.97 3.43
N LEU A 445 21.11 61.19 2.32
CA LEU A 445 21.06 60.23 1.20
C LEU A 445 22.38 60.11 0.43
N SER A 446 23.25 61.12 0.53
CA SER A 446 24.61 61.11 -0.02
C SER A 446 25.49 59.99 0.53
N ASP A 447 25.19 59.45 1.72
CA ASP A 447 26.00 58.39 2.35
C ASP A 447 25.92 57.04 1.61
N PHE A 448 24.92 56.88 0.75
CA PHE A 448 24.73 55.70 -0.11
C PHE A 448 24.87 56.04 -1.59
N GLN A 449 25.43 57.21 -1.92
CA GLN A 449 25.72 57.58 -3.30
C GLN A 449 26.62 56.48 -3.90
N ASP A 450 26.16 55.87 -4.99
CA ASP A 450 26.77 54.74 -5.70
C ASP A 450 26.82 53.37 -4.98
N ASP A 451 26.19 53.22 -3.80
CA ASP A 451 26.14 51.93 -3.07
C ASP A 451 24.96 51.05 -3.51
N ARG A 452 24.97 50.64 -4.78
CA ARG A 452 23.94 49.76 -5.37
C ARG A 452 23.80 48.44 -4.61
N TYR A 453 24.93 47.89 -4.15
CA TYR A 453 24.96 46.61 -3.45
C TYR A 453 24.23 46.66 -2.10
N PHE A 454 24.32 47.78 -1.37
CA PHE A 454 23.53 47.99 -0.16
C PHE A 454 22.02 47.88 -0.44
N PHE A 455 21.50 48.60 -1.43
CA PHE A 455 20.08 48.55 -1.80
C PHE A 455 19.63 47.20 -2.36
N GLU A 456 20.50 46.48 -3.08
CA GLU A 456 20.23 45.12 -3.52
C GLU A 456 20.00 44.18 -2.33
N ASN A 457 20.82 44.29 -1.27
CA ASN A 457 20.66 43.48 -0.07
C ASN A 457 19.41 43.88 0.75
N LEU A 458 19.03 45.17 0.78
CA LEU A 458 17.74 45.58 1.33
C LEU A 458 16.56 45.01 0.54
N LYS A 459 16.65 44.95 -0.79
CA LYS A 459 15.68 44.26 -1.63
C LYS A 459 15.61 42.76 -1.29
N ARG A 460 16.75 42.09 -1.08
CA ARG A 460 16.79 40.66 -0.69
C ARG A 460 16.07 40.41 0.64
N ILE A 461 16.21 41.32 1.62
CA ILE A 461 15.45 41.26 2.89
C ILE A 461 13.94 41.36 2.62
N MET A 462 13.51 42.37 1.85
CA MET A 462 12.09 42.56 1.54
C MET A 462 11.51 41.40 0.74
N THR A 463 12.24 40.87 -0.25
CA THR A 463 11.85 39.68 -1.01
C THR A 463 11.71 38.47 -0.10
N SER A 464 12.68 38.25 0.81
CA SER A 464 12.61 37.11 1.74
C SER A 464 11.38 37.18 2.65
N LEU A 465 11.04 38.38 3.16
CA LEU A 465 9.80 38.53 3.93
C LEU A 465 8.55 38.33 3.06
N LEU A 466 8.51 38.95 1.88
CA LEU A 466 7.36 38.81 0.98
C LEU A 466 7.10 37.33 0.68
N ASP A 467 8.15 36.58 0.35
CA ASP A 467 8.06 35.17 0.01
C ASP A 467 7.54 34.36 1.20
N VAL A 468 8.05 34.58 2.41
CA VAL A 468 7.52 33.97 3.65
C VAL A 468 6.06 34.36 3.89
N LEU A 469 5.65 35.60 3.61
CA LEU A 469 4.28 36.05 3.77
C LEU A 469 3.32 35.57 2.69
N THR A 470 3.79 35.16 1.51
CA THR A 470 2.94 34.63 0.44
C THR A 470 2.94 33.11 0.35
N LEU A 471 3.85 32.45 1.05
CA LEU A 471 3.98 31.01 1.14
C LEU A 471 2.71 30.36 1.70
N ASN A 472 2.22 29.31 1.02
CA ASN A 472 1.22 28.44 1.60
C ASN A 472 1.89 27.54 2.66
N SER A 473 1.39 27.59 3.89
CA SER A 473 1.93 26.79 5.00
C SER A 473 1.86 25.27 4.77
N GLU A 474 0.90 24.80 3.94
CA GLU A 474 0.79 23.39 3.56
C GLU A 474 1.97 22.93 2.69
N ASP A 475 2.54 23.84 1.90
CA ASP A 475 3.71 23.59 1.06
C ASP A 475 5.00 23.43 1.87
N ILE A 476 4.96 23.58 3.20
CA ILE A 476 6.10 23.35 4.09
C ILE A 476 5.81 22.17 5.01
N TYR A 477 4.63 22.13 5.63
CA TYR A 477 4.27 21.13 6.64
C TYR A 477 3.17 20.19 6.15
N GLY A 478 3.47 19.44 5.10
CA GLY A 478 2.57 18.44 4.55
C GLY A 478 2.48 17.18 5.42
N GLU A 479 1.31 16.55 5.40
CA GLU A 479 1.13 15.24 6.02
C GLU A 479 1.90 14.15 5.26
N LYS A 480 2.49 13.22 6.00
CA LYS A 480 3.11 12.02 5.45
C LYS A 480 2.04 10.96 5.22
N LYS A 481 2.15 10.24 4.10
CA LYS A 481 1.28 9.10 3.77
C LYS A 481 1.86 7.80 4.30
N GLU A 482 0.99 6.82 4.50
CA GLU A 482 1.37 5.45 4.86
C GLU A 482 2.16 4.77 3.73
N ALA A 483 3.22 4.05 4.09
CA ALA A 483 3.98 3.24 3.15
C ALA A 483 3.20 1.99 2.72
N LYS A 484 3.28 1.66 1.43
CA LYS A 484 2.92 0.34 0.93
C LYS A 484 4.03 -0.64 1.30
N ILE A 485 3.71 -1.63 2.13
CA ILE A 485 4.65 -2.66 2.58
C ILE A 485 4.46 -3.99 1.85
N ILE A 486 5.49 -4.82 1.87
CA ILE A 486 5.57 -6.14 1.25
C ILE A 486 5.56 -7.25 2.30
N ARG A 487 5.32 -8.48 1.88
CA ARG A 487 5.35 -9.65 2.76
C ARG A 487 6.73 -10.28 2.90
N GLY A 488 7.57 -10.06 1.91
CA GLY A 488 8.92 -10.61 1.85
C GLY A 488 9.66 -9.99 0.70
N PHE A 489 10.92 -9.66 0.93
CA PHE A 489 11.79 -9.18 -0.12
C PHE A 489 11.98 -10.23 -1.21
N PRO A 490 11.83 -9.86 -2.50
CA PRO A 490 12.27 -10.72 -3.59
C PRO A 490 13.78 -10.98 -3.49
N SER A 491 14.22 -12.12 -4.02
CA SER A 491 15.65 -12.33 -4.35
C SER A 491 16.10 -11.22 -5.29
N ASN A 492 15.46 -11.12 -6.45
CA ASN A 492 15.78 -10.11 -7.45
C ASN A 492 14.78 -8.94 -7.41
N HIS A 493 15.27 -7.75 -7.11
CA HIS A 493 14.42 -6.55 -7.06
C HIS A 493 15.16 -5.29 -7.54
N LEU A 494 14.36 -4.27 -7.86
CA LEU A 494 14.82 -2.93 -8.15
C LEU A 494 14.44 -2.01 -7.00
N LEU A 495 15.41 -1.22 -6.53
CA LEU A 495 15.14 -0.08 -5.66
C LEU A 495 15.23 1.19 -6.50
N ILE A 496 14.17 1.99 -6.50
CA ILE A 496 14.08 3.23 -7.26
C ILE A 496 13.79 4.38 -6.30
N ALA A 497 14.72 5.34 -6.21
CA ALA A 497 14.52 6.58 -5.49
C ALA A 497 14.05 7.68 -6.46
N HIS A 498 12.85 8.19 -6.24
CA HIS A 498 12.29 9.40 -6.84
C HIS A 498 12.37 10.52 -5.78
N PRO A 499 12.43 11.84 -6.07
CA PRO A 499 12.57 12.88 -5.06
C PRO A 499 11.59 12.78 -3.89
N GLN A 500 10.36 12.33 -4.14
CA GLN A 500 9.29 12.31 -3.13
C GLN A 500 8.82 10.92 -2.71
N LEU A 501 9.34 9.85 -3.32
CA LEU A 501 8.94 8.49 -2.98
C LEU A 501 10.06 7.49 -3.30
N LEU A 502 10.08 6.40 -2.56
CA LEU A 502 11.05 5.33 -2.73
C LEU A 502 10.29 4.03 -2.99
N THR A 503 10.57 3.35 -4.10
CA THR A 503 9.84 2.14 -4.48
C THR A 503 10.75 0.93 -4.59
N VAL A 504 10.27 -0.20 -4.05
CA VAL A 504 10.81 -1.53 -4.33
C VAL A 504 9.93 -2.14 -5.41
N ARG A 505 10.55 -2.55 -6.52
CA ARG A 505 9.83 -3.10 -7.67
C ARG A 505 10.36 -4.48 -8.02
N GLN A 506 9.51 -5.27 -8.67
CA GLN A 506 9.94 -6.54 -9.24
C GLN A 506 11.03 -6.29 -10.28
N ALA A 507 12.07 -7.13 -10.30
CA ALA A 507 13.12 -7.01 -11.32
C ALA A 507 12.57 -7.13 -12.75
N MET A 508 11.60 -8.03 -12.92
CA MET A 508 10.95 -8.33 -14.19
C MET A 508 9.49 -8.75 -13.97
N PRO A 509 8.51 -8.01 -14.51
CA PRO A 509 8.64 -6.71 -15.16
C PRO A 509 8.74 -5.54 -14.14
N PRO A 510 9.48 -4.45 -14.44
CA PRO A 510 9.83 -3.38 -13.50
C PRO A 510 8.69 -2.40 -13.17
N TYR A 511 7.54 -2.51 -13.83
CA TYR A 511 6.37 -1.68 -13.53
C TYR A 511 5.62 -2.12 -12.28
N ASN A 512 5.85 -3.35 -11.79
CA ASN A 512 5.18 -3.85 -10.61
C ASN A 512 5.80 -3.27 -9.33
N VAL A 513 5.14 -2.27 -8.73
CA VAL A 513 5.52 -1.69 -7.44
C VAL A 513 5.14 -2.65 -6.31
N LEU A 514 6.14 -3.25 -5.68
CA LEU A 514 5.98 -4.17 -4.57
C LEU A 514 5.80 -3.39 -3.27
N ALA A 515 6.74 -2.49 -2.96
CA ALA A 515 6.70 -1.60 -1.80
C ALA A 515 6.87 -0.14 -2.25
N GLU A 516 6.29 0.79 -1.50
CA GLU A 516 6.39 2.23 -1.76
C GLU A 516 6.43 2.98 -0.43
N LEU A 517 7.45 3.81 -0.24
CA LEU A 517 7.56 4.73 0.88
C LEU A 517 7.32 6.15 0.36
N PRO A 518 6.12 6.71 0.58
CA PRO A 518 5.90 8.14 0.41
C PRO A 518 6.78 8.92 1.38
N TRP A 519 7.45 9.93 0.86
CA TRP A 519 8.28 10.81 1.66
C TRP A 519 7.66 12.19 1.82
N ASP A 520 8.34 13.01 2.60
CA ASP A 520 8.01 14.41 2.74
C ASP A 520 8.17 15.12 1.39
N GLN A 521 7.08 15.69 0.88
CA GLN A 521 7.03 16.31 -0.46
C GLN A 521 8.04 17.45 -0.65
N ASN A 522 8.54 18.01 0.45
CA ASN A 522 9.45 19.14 0.45
C ASN A 522 10.92 18.78 0.72
N LEU A 523 11.22 17.49 0.96
CA LEU A 523 12.57 17.02 1.21
C LEU A 523 12.95 15.96 0.18
N GLU A 524 13.69 16.36 -0.85
CA GLU A 524 14.01 15.45 -1.95
C GLU A 524 15.00 14.36 -1.54
N PHE A 525 14.70 13.09 -1.85
CA PHE A 525 15.67 12.01 -1.74
C PHE A 525 16.90 12.27 -2.62
N ARG A 526 18.10 11.96 -2.10
CA ARG A 526 19.36 12.01 -2.85
C ARG A 526 19.82 10.64 -3.31
N ASN A 527 19.69 9.61 -2.47
CA ASN A 527 20.02 8.24 -2.85
C ASN A 527 19.41 7.27 -1.84
N ALA A 528 19.30 6.00 -2.22
CA ALA A 528 18.91 4.92 -1.33
C ALA A 528 19.46 3.58 -1.82
N PHE A 529 19.74 2.67 -0.90
CA PHE A 529 20.27 1.34 -1.18
C PHE A 529 19.72 0.31 -0.19
N THR A 530 19.63 -0.94 -0.63
CA THR A 530 19.20 -2.09 0.19
C THR A 530 20.41 -2.67 0.90
N VAL A 531 20.30 -2.90 2.22
CA VAL A 531 21.32 -3.57 3.04
C VAL A 531 20.75 -4.77 3.79
N LEU A 532 21.61 -5.71 4.12
CA LEU A 532 21.28 -6.82 5.02
C LEU A 532 21.63 -6.44 6.47
N PHE A 533 20.64 -6.44 7.34
CA PHE A 533 20.81 -6.19 8.78
C PHE A 533 20.31 -7.40 9.57
N GLY A 534 21.25 -8.18 10.11
CA GLY A 534 20.94 -9.49 10.67
C GLY A 534 20.39 -10.43 9.60
N LYS A 535 19.10 -10.81 9.72
CA LYS A 535 18.39 -11.65 8.73
C LYS A 535 17.42 -10.87 7.84
N GLN A 536 17.27 -9.56 8.07
CA GLN A 536 16.28 -8.74 7.39
C GLN A 536 16.96 -7.85 6.35
N LYS A 537 16.31 -7.69 5.19
CA LYS A 537 16.68 -6.66 4.22
C LYS A 537 15.97 -5.37 4.61
N ILE A 538 16.73 -4.31 4.75
CA ILE A 538 16.19 -2.97 5.00
C ILE A 538 16.74 -2.01 3.96
N ILE A 539 16.07 -0.88 3.79
CA ILE A 539 16.50 0.18 2.91
C ILE A 539 17.07 1.30 3.75
N ILE A 540 18.23 1.80 3.35
CA ILE A 540 18.82 3.02 3.86
C ILE A 540 18.79 4.04 2.75
N GLY A 541 18.41 5.26 3.07
CA GLY A 541 18.55 6.37 2.16
C GLY A 541 18.86 7.65 2.88
N TYR A 542 19.08 8.70 2.11
CA TYR A 542 19.35 10.02 2.65
C TYR A 542 18.88 11.13 1.71
N ASN A 543 18.67 12.31 2.29
CA ASN A 543 18.60 13.58 1.60
C ASN A 543 19.72 14.50 2.12
N SER A 544 19.66 15.80 1.86
CA SER A 544 20.65 16.76 2.37
C SER A 544 20.70 16.88 3.90
N ASN A 545 19.69 16.42 4.63
CA ASN A 545 19.48 16.74 6.04
C ASN A 545 19.38 15.51 6.95
N HIS A 546 18.86 14.40 6.44
CA HIS A 546 18.59 13.19 7.19
C HIS A 546 19.09 11.94 6.47
N CYS A 547 19.66 11.01 7.23
CA CYS A 547 19.70 9.60 6.85
C CYS A 547 18.55 8.88 7.54
N PHE A 548 17.89 7.99 6.81
CA PHE A 548 16.77 7.20 7.30
C PHE A 548 16.93 5.75 6.92
N LYS A 549 16.28 4.91 7.72
CA LYS A 549 16.08 3.50 7.42
C LYS A 549 14.60 3.22 7.28
N TRP A 550 14.30 2.19 6.50
CA TRP A 550 12.95 1.69 6.32
C TRP A 550 13.01 0.17 6.15
N ASN A 551 12.16 -0.56 6.86
CA ASN A 551 11.91 -1.97 6.61
C ASN A 551 10.58 -2.14 5.84
N PRO A 552 10.64 -2.34 4.51
CA PRO A 552 9.46 -2.56 3.67
C PRO A 552 8.56 -3.72 4.06
N GLU A 553 8.98 -4.64 4.94
CA GLU A 553 8.14 -5.78 5.33
C GLU A 553 7.19 -5.46 6.48
N GLU A 554 7.49 -4.42 7.26
CA GLU A 554 6.85 -4.19 8.56
C GLU A 554 6.56 -2.72 8.87
N GLU A 555 7.34 -1.78 8.32
CA GLU A 555 7.31 -0.38 8.71
C GLU A 555 6.43 0.45 7.77
N LEU A 556 5.39 1.07 8.35
CA LEU A 556 4.50 1.99 7.63
C LEU A 556 5.09 3.38 7.38
N ILE A 557 6.21 3.69 8.04
CA ILE A 557 6.98 4.92 7.87
C ILE A 557 8.46 4.60 8.06
N SER A 558 9.32 5.36 7.39
CA SER A 558 10.76 5.37 7.70
C SER A 558 11.07 5.98 9.07
N SER A 559 12.23 5.60 9.61
CA SER A 559 12.81 6.19 10.81
C SER A 559 14.14 6.89 10.50
N ASN A 560 14.28 8.13 10.93
CA ASN A 560 15.53 8.88 10.81
C ASN A 560 16.51 8.37 11.88
N PHE A 561 17.75 8.08 11.48
CA PHE A 561 18.81 7.66 12.40
C PHE A 561 20.00 8.62 12.47
N PHE A 562 20.09 9.55 11.52
CA PHE A 562 21.10 10.62 11.52
C PHE A 562 20.50 11.91 10.96
N THR A 563 20.83 13.05 11.57
CA THR A 563 20.37 14.39 11.15
C THR A 563 21.52 15.38 11.32
N VAL A 564 21.69 16.27 10.35
CA VAL A 564 22.66 17.37 10.40
C VAL A 564 22.00 18.71 10.78
N GLY A 565 22.80 19.65 11.28
CA GLY A 565 22.36 21.02 11.57
C GLY A 565 22.18 21.88 10.30
N SER A 566 21.68 23.11 10.46
CA SER A 566 21.36 24.02 9.34
C SER A 566 22.56 24.42 8.46
N ASP A 567 23.77 24.41 9.03
CA ASP A 567 25.00 24.81 8.33
C ASP A 567 25.76 23.64 7.69
N ASP A 568 25.23 22.42 7.82
CA ASP A 568 25.86 21.20 7.34
C ASP A 568 24.89 20.44 6.42
N VAL A 569 25.43 19.75 5.42
CA VAL A 569 24.66 19.03 4.41
C VAL A 569 25.24 17.65 4.23
N ILE A 570 24.38 16.63 4.27
CA ILE A 570 24.74 15.25 3.92
C ILE A 570 25.03 15.20 2.42
N VAL A 571 26.26 14.82 2.11
CA VAL A 571 26.76 14.70 0.75
C VAL A 571 26.60 13.26 0.27
N ASP A 572 27.02 12.28 1.09
CA ASP A 572 27.00 10.87 0.72
C ASP A 572 26.90 9.92 1.92
N VAL A 573 26.45 8.69 1.66
CA VAL A 573 26.40 7.60 2.65
C VAL A 573 26.92 6.32 2.01
N ILE A 574 27.96 5.75 2.62
CA ILE A 574 28.64 4.56 2.12
C ILE A 574 28.48 3.40 3.10
N VAL A 575 28.16 2.22 2.57
CA VAL A 575 28.13 0.96 3.34
C VAL A 575 29.52 0.34 3.33
N LEU A 576 30.11 0.17 4.51
CA LEU A 576 31.47 -0.39 4.66
C LEU A 576 31.46 -1.90 4.76
N SER A 577 30.51 -2.44 5.52
CA SER A 577 30.36 -3.87 5.79
C SER A 577 28.93 -4.15 6.22
N GLN A 578 28.45 -5.35 5.88
CA GLN A 578 27.16 -5.88 6.31
C GLN A 578 27.32 -7.38 6.63
N GLY A 579 26.66 -7.85 7.69
CA GLY A 579 26.78 -9.19 8.25
C GLY A 579 26.08 -9.29 9.61
N GLU A 580 26.81 -9.71 10.65
CA GLU A 580 26.32 -9.57 12.04
C GLU A 580 26.15 -8.09 12.43
N ASP A 581 27.08 -7.25 11.97
CA ASP A 581 27.05 -5.80 12.15
C ASP A 581 26.96 -5.07 10.79
N LEU A 582 26.20 -3.97 10.78
CA LEU A 582 26.15 -3.02 9.68
C LEU A 582 27.00 -1.80 10.01
N ILE A 583 27.98 -1.50 9.17
CA ILE A 583 28.86 -0.35 9.33
C ILE A 583 28.61 0.65 8.20
N LEU A 584 28.28 1.88 8.58
CA LEU A 584 27.98 2.99 7.68
C LEU A 584 28.99 4.12 7.87
N GLU A 585 29.36 4.78 6.79
CA GLU A 585 30.14 6.01 6.79
C GLU A 585 29.31 7.11 6.13
N ILE A 586 29.00 8.16 6.90
CA ILE A 586 28.20 9.30 6.46
C ILE A 586 29.15 10.48 6.25
N PHE A 587 29.14 11.03 5.05
CA PHE A 587 29.91 12.21 4.68
C PHE A 587 29.01 13.41 4.60
N THR A 588 29.38 14.46 5.32
CA THR A 588 28.73 15.76 5.25
C THR A 588 29.70 16.80 4.71
N THR A 589 29.25 18.05 4.61
CA THR A 589 30.11 19.19 4.26
C THR A 589 31.10 19.56 5.36
N CYS A 590 30.89 19.12 6.61
CA CYS A 590 31.70 19.52 7.77
C CYS A 590 32.32 18.34 8.53
N GLN A 591 31.80 17.13 8.38
CA GLN A 591 32.20 15.99 9.20
C GLN A 591 32.03 14.66 8.46
N ARG A 592 32.76 13.68 8.95
CA ARG A 592 32.63 12.28 8.58
C ARG A 592 32.24 11.48 9.81
N VAL A 593 31.14 10.74 9.72
CA VAL A 593 30.58 9.98 10.85
C VAL A 593 30.57 8.50 10.52
N VAL A 594 31.17 7.69 11.40
CA VAL A 594 31.14 6.22 11.30
C VAL A 594 30.12 5.69 12.29
N MET A 595 29.16 4.92 11.80
CA MET A 595 28.11 4.30 12.60
C MET A 595 28.20 2.78 12.53
N VAL A 596 27.97 2.13 13.66
CA VAL A 596 27.78 0.68 13.76
C VAL A 596 26.36 0.43 14.24
N ASN A 597 25.57 -0.33 13.48
CA ASN A 597 24.18 -0.65 13.79
C ASN A 597 23.35 0.61 14.10
N PHE A 598 23.51 1.65 13.29
CA PHE A 598 22.85 2.96 13.44
C PHE A 598 23.20 3.73 14.73
N THR A 599 24.27 3.33 15.42
CA THR A 599 24.80 4.04 16.58
C THR A 599 26.11 4.71 16.17
N SER A 600 26.20 6.03 16.37
CA SER A 600 27.44 6.77 16.09
C SER A 600 28.56 6.25 16.98
N THR A 601 29.67 5.89 16.35
CA THR A 601 30.84 5.35 17.07
C THR A 601 32.01 6.32 17.02
N ASN A 602 32.26 6.96 15.87
CA ASN A 602 33.32 7.93 15.69
C ASN A 602 32.84 9.08 14.80
N THR A 603 33.30 10.30 15.12
CA THR A 603 33.09 11.49 14.30
C THR A 603 34.45 12.16 14.07
N PHE A 604 34.71 12.52 12.82
CA PHE A 604 35.92 13.23 12.41
C PHE A 604 35.51 14.56 11.79
N GLU A 605 36.05 15.66 12.30
CA GLU A 605 35.90 16.96 11.66
C GLU A 605 36.68 16.97 10.35
N LEU A 606 36.07 17.56 9.33
CA LEU A 606 36.66 17.69 8.01
C LEU A 606 37.28 19.08 7.87
N SER A 607 38.62 19.14 7.82
CA SER A 607 39.36 20.39 7.79
C SER A 607 39.33 21.02 6.39
N ALA A 608 38.38 21.94 6.17
CA ALA A 608 38.21 22.81 5.01
C ALA A 608 37.68 22.15 3.71
N GLY A 609 36.68 22.80 3.11
CA GLY A 609 36.10 22.49 1.79
C GLY A 609 34.62 22.09 1.88
N LYS A 610 33.71 22.88 1.28
CA LYS A 610 32.31 22.46 1.09
C LYS A 610 32.25 21.49 -0.09
N PHE A 611 32.68 20.24 0.05
CA PHE A 611 32.75 19.28 -1.06
C PHE A 611 31.38 19.00 -1.68
N CYS A 612 31.33 18.74 -2.99
CA CYS A 612 30.08 18.47 -3.71
C CYS A 612 29.77 16.98 -3.86
N ASN A 613 30.78 16.10 -3.92
CA ASN A 613 30.59 14.65 -3.88
C ASN A 613 31.81 13.90 -3.33
N TYR A 614 31.59 12.69 -2.81
CA TYR A 614 32.62 11.75 -2.37
C TYR A 614 32.53 10.46 -3.20
N VAL A 615 33.66 9.76 -3.34
CA VAL A 615 33.75 8.44 -3.98
C VAL A 615 34.72 7.58 -3.19
N ARG A 616 34.30 6.36 -2.87
CA ARG A 616 35.15 5.35 -2.24
C ARG A 616 35.58 4.31 -3.27
N LEU A 617 36.82 3.86 -3.16
CA LEU A 617 37.38 2.72 -3.87
C LEU A 617 37.59 1.58 -2.85
N PRO A 618 36.62 0.64 -2.72
CA PRO A 618 36.63 -0.40 -1.69
C PRO A 618 37.89 -1.28 -1.66
N LYS A 619 38.39 -1.77 -2.80
CA LYS A 619 39.57 -2.65 -2.88
C LYS A 619 40.85 -1.91 -2.49
N LEU A 620 40.93 -0.61 -2.78
CA LEU A 620 42.06 0.24 -2.40
C LEU A 620 41.92 0.83 -0.99
N ASN A 621 40.71 0.82 -0.43
CA ASN A 621 40.35 1.51 0.82
C ASN A 621 40.74 3.01 0.81
N ARG A 622 40.55 3.68 -0.33
CA ARG A 622 40.82 5.11 -0.54
C ARG A 622 39.53 5.86 -0.82
N ILE A 623 39.50 7.15 -0.46
CA ILE A 623 38.33 8.01 -0.62
C ILE A 623 38.78 9.29 -1.32
N PHE A 624 38.01 9.72 -2.31
CA PHE A 624 38.27 10.92 -3.09
C PHE A 624 37.04 11.83 -3.07
N CYS A 625 37.25 13.13 -3.22
CA CYS A 625 36.17 14.11 -3.29
C CYS A 625 36.52 15.27 -4.21
N SER A 626 35.50 15.99 -4.68
CA SER A 626 35.65 17.22 -5.47
C SER A 626 34.93 18.41 -4.83
N VAL A 627 35.36 19.60 -5.21
CA VAL A 627 34.82 20.87 -4.71
C VAL A 627 33.82 21.51 -5.70
N PRO A 628 32.83 22.27 -5.20
CA PRO A 628 31.95 23.07 -6.03
C PRO A 628 32.75 24.16 -6.75
N ILE A 629 32.48 24.33 -8.04
CA ILE A 629 33.21 25.25 -8.91
C ILE A 629 32.33 26.46 -9.22
N TYR A 630 32.87 27.66 -9.01
CA TYR A 630 32.24 28.91 -9.39
C TYR A 630 32.95 29.52 -10.60
N ALA A 631 32.27 30.41 -11.33
CA ALA A 631 32.86 31.06 -12.49
C ALA A 631 34.15 31.83 -12.10
N GLY A 632 35.27 31.52 -12.76
CA GLY A 632 36.57 32.14 -12.52
C GLY A 632 37.32 31.64 -11.28
N THR A 633 36.94 30.50 -10.71
CA THR A 633 37.66 29.90 -9.58
C THR A 633 38.94 29.19 -10.08
N LYS A 634 40.05 29.41 -9.38
CA LYS A 634 41.35 28.74 -9.58
C LYS A 634 41.69 27.88 -8.36
N GLY A 635 42.55 26.87 -8.54
CA GLY A 635 43.04 26.00 -7.46
C GLY A 635 42.64 24.53 -7.54
N ASP A 636 42.88 23.81 -6.44
CA ASP A 636 42.72 22.36 -6.32
C ASP A 636 41.27 21.90 -6.53
N ALA A 637 41.06 20.91 -7.39
CA ALA A 637 39.73 20.45 -7.81
C ALA A 637 39.33 19.12 -7.16
N ILE A 638 40.27 18.19 -7.07
CA ILE A 638 40.06 16.83 -6.57
C ILE A 638 41.04 16.56 -5.44
N PHE A 639 40.56 15.90 -4.39
CA PHE A 639 41.31 15.61 -3.18
C PHE A 639 41.16 14.14 -2.80
N GLU A 640 42.19 13.58 -2.19
CA GLU A 640 42.11 12.33 -1.43
C GLU A 640 41.86 12.63 0.05
N VAL A 641 40.93 11.90 0.64
CA VAL A 641 40.58 11.99 2.07
C VAL A 641 41.24 10.83 2.81
N ASN A 642 42.11 11.16 3.78
CA ASN A 642 42.76 10.15 4.59
C ASN A 642 41.86 9.67 5.74
N SER A 643 42.32 8.62 6.44
CA SER A 643 41.59 8.01 7.57
C SER A 643 41.34 8.94 8.77
N LEU A 644 41.95 10.12 8.83
CA LEU A 644 41.77 11.12 9.88
C LEU A 644 40.89 12.31 9.42
N GLY A 645 40.44 12.32 8.16
CA GLY A 645 39.62 13.41 7.61
C GLY A 645 40.42 14.57 7.00
N TYR A 646 41.75 14.43 6.83
CA TYR A 646 42.55 15.43 6.13
C TYR A 646 42.53 15.20 4.62
N TYR A 647 42.56 16.32 3.89
CA TYR A 647 42.53 16.36 2.43
C TYR A 647 43.92 16.55 1.84
N THR A 648 44.23 15.74 0.83
CA THR A 648 45.45 15.89 0.02
C THR A 648 45.04 16.23 -1.41
N PRO A 649 45.44 17.38 -1.96
CA PRO A 649 45.16 17.72 -3.36
C PRO A 649 45.72 16.67 -4.31
N MET A 650 44.94 16.30 -5.32
CA MET A 650 45.32 15.30 -6.34
C MET A 650 45.48 15.91 -7.72
N VAL A 651 44.65 16.89 -8.08
CA VAL A 651 44.74 17.63 -9.34
C VAL A 651 44.02 18.98 -9.23
N SER A 652 44.55 19.99 -9.89
CA SER A 652 43.99 21.34 -9.95
C SER A 652 43.07 21.57 -11.15
N LEU A 653 42.25 22.63 -11.10
CA LEU A 653 41.40 23.02 -12.24
C LEU A 653 42.23 23.39 -13.48
N GLU A 654 43.39 23.98 -13.26
CA GLU A 654 44.35 24.35 -14.30
C GLU A 654 44.92 23.10 -14.97
N GLU A 655 45.37 22.11 -14.18
CA GLU A 655 45.90 20.85 -14.70
C GLU A 655 44.85 20.07 -15.50
N LEU A 656 43.61 20.00 -15.00
CA LEU A 656 42.50 19.40 -15.73
C LEU A 656 42.21 20.11 -17.05
N TRP A 657 42.31 21.44 -17.07
CA TRP A 657 42.10 22.22 -18.29
C TRP A 657 43.23 22.02 -19.30
N GLU A 658 44.49 21.97 -18.85
CA GLU A 658 45.63 21.64 -19.71
C GLU A 658 45.45 20.28 -20.38
N LEU A 659 44.98 19.27 -19.62
CA LEU A 659 44.63 17.96 -20.16
C LEU A 659 43.51 18.05 -21.22
N ILE A 660 42.43 18.79 -20.95
CA ILE A 660 41.31 18.96 -21.90
C ILE A 660 41.78 19.59 -23.22
N LYS A 661 42.71 20.56 -23.16
CA LYS A 661 43.29 21.20 -24.36
C LYS A 661 44.15 20.26 -25.21
N THR A 662 44.57 19.10 -24.71
CA THR A 662 45.31 18.12 -25.53
C THR A 662 44.42 17.44 -26.58
N ILE A 663 43.09 17.55 -26.43
CA ILE A 663 42.13 16.94 -27.34
C ILE A 663 42.06 17.79 -28.63
N PRO A 664 42.32 17.20 -29.82
CA PRO A 664 42.49 17.97 -31.06
C PRO A 664 41.33 18.93 -31.39
N ASP A 665 40.08 18.47 -31.23
CA ASP A 665 38.89 19.27 -31.55
C ASP A 665 38.75 20.49 -30.63
N ILE A 666 39.04 20.29 -29.33
CA ILE A 666 38.98 21.36 -28.33
C ILE A 666 40.14 22.33 -28.49
N ALA A 667 41.34 21.83 -28.79
CA ALA A 667 42.52 22.64 -29.06
C ALA A 667 42.28 23.61 -30.23
N ALA A 668 41.71 23.11 -31.33
CA ALA A 668 41.41 23.91 -32.52
C ALA A 668 40.35 24.99 -32.22
N GLU A 669 39.29 24.65 -31.49
CA GLU A 669 38.24 25.58 -31.12
C GLU A 669 38.74 26.69 -30.20
N TYR A 670 39.55 26.32 -29.20
CA TYR A 670 40.15 27.24 -28.25
C TYR A 670 41.12 28.23 -28.94
N GLN A 671 41.97 27.73 -29.83
CA GLN A 671 42.87 28.57 -30.63
C GLN A 671 42.09 29.56 -31.52
N SER A 672 40.96 29.14 -32.10
CA SER A 672 40.08 30.04 -32.86
C SER A 672 39.51 31.16 -31.99
N LEU A 673 39.13 30.89 -30.73
CA LEU A 673 38.60 31.91 -29.83
C LEU A 673 39.66 32.94 -29.47
N ILE A 674 40.88 32.49 -29.12
CA ILE A 674 42.00 33.39 -28.79
C ILE A 674 42.26 34.35 -29.95
N ALA A 675 42.32 33.80 -31.17
CA ALA A 675 42.53 34.59 -32.38
C ALA A 675 41.41 35.62 -32.63
N GLU A 676 40.15 35.26 -32.39
CA GLU A 676 38.98 36.15 -32.56
C GLU A 676 38.97 37.29 -31.54
N LYS A 677 39.33 37.02 -30.28
CA LYS A 677 39.31 38.00 -29.20
C LYS A 677 40.56 38.87 -29.11
N GLY A 678 41.59 38.59 -29.90
CA GLY A 678 42.85 39.36 -29.90
C GLY A 678 43.62 39.28 -28.58
N ILE A 679 43.47 38.18 -27.83
CA ILE A 679 44.07 37.98 -26.51
C ILE A 679 45.56 37.64 -26.70
N GLU A 680 46.48 38.42 -26.13
CA GLU A 680 47.90 38.07 -26.09
C GLU A 680 48.16 36.93 -25.08
N GLN A 681 49.23 36.14 -25.26
CA GLN A 681 49.60 35.02 -24.36
C GLN A 681 49.67 35.41 -22.86
N ALA A 682 49.92 36.68 -22.54
CA ALA A 682 49.96 37.19 -21.16
C ALA A 682 48.57 37.47 -20.55
N GLU A 683 47.52 37.58 -21.37
CA GLU A 683 46.12 37.79 -20.95
C GLU A 683 45.30 36.49 -20.90
N GLU A 684 45.92 35.34 -21.23
CA GLU A 684 45.32 34.00 -21.06
C GLU A 684 44.80 33.79 -19.63
N ASP A 685 45.45 34.39 -18.63
CA ASP A 685 45.11 34.26 -17.20
C ASP A 685 43.71 34.80 -16.81
N PHE A 686 43.12 35.71 -17.61
CA PHE A 686 41.78 36.28 -17.38
C PHE A 686 40.66 35.44 -17.99
N PHE A 687 40.98 34.55 -18.94
CA PHE A 687 40.03 33.71 -19.66
C PHE A 687 40.09 32.23 -19.23
N TYR A 688 40.75 31.95 -18.10
CA TYR A 688 40.98 30.63 -17.52
C TYR A 688 40.31 30.45 -16.16
N PRO A 689 39.79 29.24 -15.83
CA PRO A 689 39.21 28.19 -16.68
C PRO A 689 37.67 28.29 -16.70
N TYR A 690 37.04 27.81 -17.78
CA TYR A 690 35.58 27.61 -17.83
C TYR A 690 35.19 26.16 -17.46
N ILE A 691 35.95 25.49 -16.58
CA ILE A 691 35.41 24.30 -15.93
C ILE A 691 34.24 24.78 -15.07
N GLN A 692 33.07 24.20 -15.29
CA GLN A 692 31.83 24.58 -14.61
C GLN A 692 31.47 23.59 -13.51
N ASP A 693 31.90 22.33 -13.64
CA ASP A 693 31.57 21.26 -12.70
C ASP A 693 32.56 20.09 -12.84
N VAL A 694 32.87 19.44 -11.73
CA VAL A 694 33.71 18.23 -11.62
C VAL A 694 33.02 17.25 -10.68
N ILE A 695 32.50 16.16 -11.23
CA ILE A 695 31.82 15.10 -10.48
C ILE A 695 32.59 13.79 -10.63
N LEU A 696 32.81 13.12 -9.50
CA LEU A 696 33.50 11.82 -9.45
C LEU A 696 32.50 10.67 -9.36
N SER A 697 32.79 9.56 -10.03
CA SER A 697 32.21 8.24 -9.77
C SER A 697 33.30 7.16 -9.81
N SER A 698 32.98 5.93 -9.41
CA SER A 698 33.91 4.80 -9.44
C SER A 698 33.37 3.64 -10.25
N SER A 699 34.27 2.87 -10.86
CA SER A 699 33.91 1.59 -11.49
C SER A 699 35.08 0.60 -11.48
N ASP A 700 34.79 -0.64 -11.82
CA ASP A 700 35.78 -1.68 -12.03
C ASP A 700 36.19 -1.76 -13.51
N TRP A 701 37.49 -1.71 -13.79
CA TRP A 701 38.06 -1.82 -15.13
C TRP A 701 39.21 -2.85 -15.12
N LEU A 702 39.11 -3.94 -15.88
CA LEU A 702 40.15 -5.00 -15.95
C LEU A 702 40.68 -5.43 -14.56
N ASN A 703 39.79 -5.66 -13.60
CA ASN A 703 40.10 -5.98 -12.19
C ASN A 703 40.81 -4.88 -11.39
N ARG A 704 40.85 -3.62 -11.88
CA ARG A 704 41.31 -2.45 -11.15
C ARG A 704 40.12 -1.55 -10.79
N GLU A 705 40.21 -0.87 -9.66
CA GLU A 705 39.28 0.22 -9.34
C GLU A 705 39.76 1.51 -9.98
N ILE A 706 38.87 2.18 -10.69
CA ILE A 706 39.15 3.44 -11.37
C ILE A 706 38.16 4.52 -10.93
N ILE A 707 38.56 5.77 -11.14
CA ILE A 707 37.71 6.95 -10.96
C ILE A 707 37.28 7.42 -12.35
N ILE A 708 35.99 7.69 -12.53
CA ILE A 708 35.48 8.42 -13.68
C ILE A 708 35.24 9.86 -13.26
N THR A 709 35.98 10.78 -13.87
CA THR A 709 35.85 12.21 -13.63
C THR A 709 35.01 12.83 -14.75
N LYS A 710 33.77 13.20 -14.43
CA LYS A 710 32.91 13.98 -15.34
C LYS A 710 33.24 15.46 -15.19
N ILE A 711 33.70 16.08 -16.28
CA ILE A 711 34.01 17.51 -16.31
C ILE A 711 33.11 18.19 -17.33
N ARG A 712 32.38 19.21 -16.89
CA ARG A 712 31.63 20.10 -17.79
C ARG A 712 32.42 21.38 -17.99
N PHE A 713 32.57 21.80 -19.23
CA PHE A 713 33.36 22.99 -19.56
C PHE A 713 32.80 23.80 -20.73
N TYR A 714 33.24 25.05 -20.85
CA TYR A 714 32.85 25.95 -21.92
C TYR A 714 34.07 26.53 -22.65
N THR A 715 34.08 26.48 -23.97
CA THR A 715 35.20 26.91 -24.81
C THR A 715 35.06 28.36 -25.28
N GLY A 716 34.03 29.10 -24.85
CA GLY A 716 33.77 30.47 -25.33
C GLY A 716 33.00 30.56 -26.65
N LYS A 717 32.81 29.43 -27.34
CA LYS A 717 32.12 29.32 -28.63
C LYS A 717 31.11 28.16 -28.56
N GLY A 718 29.93 28.33 -29.17
CA GLY A 718 28.88 27.29 -29.14
C GLY A 718 28.28 27.06 -27.74
N ALA A 719 27.96 25.80 -27.42
CA ALA A 719 27.42 25.36 -26.13
C ALA A 719 28.46 24.60 -25.29
N ALA A 720 28.16 24.39 -24.00
CA ALA A 720 29.02 23.65 -23.09
C ALA A 720 29.24 22.19 -23.56
N SER A 721 30.46 21.70 -23.36
CA SER A 721 30.87 20.33 -23.64
C SER A 721 31.03 19.54 -22.34
N THR A 722 30.97 18.22 -22.43
CA THR A 722 31.25 17.31 -21.30
C THR A 722 32.33 16.31 -21.68
N ILE A 723 33.18 15.95 -20.73
CA ILE A 723 34.17 14.89 -20.88
C ILE A 723 34.07 13.92 -19.71
N LEU A 724 34.23 12.63 -20.00
CA LEU A 724 34.45 11.60 -19.00
C LEU A 724 35.90 11.13 -19.10
N LEU A 725 36.68 11.37 -18.05
CA LEU A 725 38.05 10.89 -17.92
C LEU A 725 38.06 9.62 -17.08
N PHE A 726 38.60 8.54 -17.62
CA PHE A 726 38.77 7.27 -16.90
C PHE A 726 40.17 7.24 -16.30
N VAL A 727 40.28 7.32 -14.98
CA VAL A 727 41.54 7.54 -14.26
C VAL A 727 41.87 6.36 -13.36
N ASP A 728 43.08 5.82 -13.51
CA ASP A 728 43.67 4.95 -12.49
C ASP A 728 44.34 5.84 -11.43
N PRO A 729 43.79 5.94 -10.21
CA PRO A 729 44.32 6.84 -9.17
C PRO A 729 45.72 6.44 -8.68
N SER A 730 46.25 5.30 -9.12
CA SER A 730 47.66 4.93 -8.90
C SER A 730 48.62 5.51 -9.95
N GLN A 731 48.10 5.90 -11.12
CA GLN A 731 48.88 6.48 -12.22
C GLN A 731 48.83 8.02 -12.24
N GLY A 732 47.77 8.60 -11.67
CA GLY A 732 47.58 10.06 -11.61
C GLY A 732 46.45 10.54 -12.52
N PHE A 733 45.93 11.74 -12.25
CA PHE A 733 44.83 12.34 -13.02
C PHE A 733 45.29 12.99 -14.34
N ASP A 734 46.60 13.15 -14.52
CA ASP A 734 47.26 13.68 -15.70
C ASP A 734 47.35 12.66 -16.86
N THR A 735 47.21 11.37 -16.55
CA THR A 735 47.34 10.26 -17.51
C THR A 735 46.08 9.38 -17.53
N PRO A 736 44.95 9.87 -18.08
CA PRO A 736 43.73 9.09 -18.16
C PRO A 736 43.90 7.84 -19.03
N LEU A 737 43.33 6.72 -18.59
CA LEU A 737 43.27 5.46 -19.34
C LEU A 737 42.44 5.58 -20.62
N SER A 738 41.39 6.39 -20.60
CA SER A 738 40.49 6.59 -21.73
C SER A 738 39.76 7.92 -21.57
N ILE A 739 39.35 8.51 -22.70
CA ILE A 739 38.60 9.76 -22.74
C ILE A 739 37.33 9.56 -23.57
N VAL A 740 36.18 10.00 -23.06
CA VAL A 740 34.93 10.12 -23.84
C VAL A 740 34.51 11.58 -23.89
N LEU A 741 34.55 12.17 -25.08
CA LEU A 741 34.19 13.56 -25.33
C LEU A 741 32.76 13.68 -25.86
N PHE A 742 31.93 14.42 -25.14
CA PHE A 742 30.62 14.92 -25.56
C PHE A 742 30.79 16.37 -26.07
N HIS A 743 31.25 16.51 -27.32
CA HIS A 743 31.53 17.81 -27.93
C HIS A 743 30.23 18.59 -28.20
N HIS A 744 30.13 19.82 -27.66
CA HIS A 744 28.92 20.66 -27.66
C HIS A 744 27.68 19.95 -27.09
N LYS A 745 27.92 18.99 -26.22
CA LYS A 745 26.91 18.14 -25.60
C LYS A 745 27.07 18.16 -24.09
N ASN A 746 25.96 18.42 -23.39
CA ASN A 746 25.94 18.38 -21.94
C ASN A 746 25.46 17.00 -21.46
N CYS A 747 26.37 16.18 -20.94
CA CYS A 747 26.05 14.87 -20.37
C CYS A 747 25.54 15.04 -18.93
N PHE A 748 24.24 14.83 -18.76
CA PHE A 748 23.56 14.98 -17.47
C PHE A 748 23.71 13.74 -16.61
N SER A 749 23.58 12.57 -17.24
CA SER A 749 23.65 11.28 -16.58
C SER A 749 24.46 10.29 -17.42
N TYR A 750 25.08 9.37 -16.72
CA TYR A 750 25.68 8.20 -17.30
C TYR A 750 25.65 7.07 -16.28
N ASP A 751 25.69 5.85 -16.79
CA ASP A 751 25.96 4.68 -15.97
C ASP A 751 26.93 3.76 -16.71
N ILE A 752 27.74 3.04 -15.94
CA ILE A 752 28.90 2.31 -16.42
C ILE A 752 28.88 0.91 -15.82
N LYS A 753 29.02 -0.10 -16.68
CA LYS A 753 29.11 -1.50 -16.26
C LYS A 753 30.32 -2.19 -16.84
N SER A 754 31.08 -2.84 -15.96
CA SER A 754 32.19 -3.70 -16.37
C SER A 754 31.64 -5.04 -16.85
N VAL A 755 31.95 -5.42 -18.09
CA VAL A 755 31.57 -6.70 -18.68
C VAL A 755 32.80 -7.31 -19.35
N ASN A 756 33.22 -8.49 -18.91
CA ASN A 756 34.38 -9.22 -19.46
C ASN A 756 35.68 -8.39 -19.52
N GLY A 757 35.89 -7.48 -18.57
CA GLY A 757 37.08 -6.62 -18.53
C GLY A 757 37.00 -5.38 -19.41
N GLN A 758 35.87 -5.10 -20.04
CA GLN A 758 35.63 -3.86 -20.79
C GLN A 758 34.56 -3.03 -20.10
N ILE A 759 34.52 -1.73 -20.42
CA ILE A 759 33.47 -0.84 -19.92
C ILE A 759 32.42 -0.61 -20.99
N ASN A 760 31.17 -0.87 -20.62
CA ASN A 760 30.00 -0.40 -21.33
C ASN A 760 29.51 0.88 -20.66
N LEU A 761 29.38 1.94 -21.44
CA LEU A 761 28.91 3.25 -20.99
C LEU A 761 27.55 3.53 -21.64
N LEU A 762 26.57 3.85 -20.83
CA LEU A 762 25.31 4.43 -21.28
C LEU A 762 25.27 5.88 -20.82
N ALA A 763 25.04 6.81 -21.74
CA ALA A 763 25.04 8.24 -21.42
C ALA A 763 23.82 8.95 -22.00
N GLY A 764 23.16 9.75 -21.16
CA GLY A 764 22.13 10.70 -21.55
C GLY A 764 22.70 12.11 -21.63
N TYR A 765 22.48 12.79 -22.76
CA TYR A 765 23.03 14.12 -22.99
C TYR A 765 22.08 15.02 -23.82
N LEU A 766 22.24 16.32 -23.68
CA LEU A 766 21.60 17.33 -24.55
C LEU A 766 22.59 17.80 -25.60
N ASP A 767 22.16 17.72 -26.85
CA ASP A 767 22.88 18.21 -28.02
C ASP A 767 22.34 19.59 -28.42
N TYR A 768 23.21 20.60 -28.40
CA TYR A 768 22.86 21.97 -28.76
C TYR A 768 23.06 22.27 -30.27
N GLY A 769 23.58 21.31 -31.05
CA GLY A 769 23.94 21.45 -32.47
C GLY A 769 22.87 21.02 -33.49
N GLU A 770 21.63 20.77 -33.04
CA GLU A 770 20.43 20.42 -33.85
C GLU A 770 20.41 19.06 -34.59
N VAL A 771 21.43 18.20 -34.51
CA VAL A 771 21.38 16.85 -35.15
C VAL A 771 22.08 15.79 -34.29
N GLY A 772 21.33 15.13 -33.40
CA GLY A 772 21.91 14.09 -32.54
C GLY A 772 20.94 13.05 -31.97
N ASN A 773 21.54 12.01 -31.39
CA ASN A 773 20.86 11.04 -30.51
C ASN A 773 20.83 11.61 -29.09
N LEU A 774 19.81 11.30 -28.28
CA LEU A 774 19.71 11.81 -26.88
C LEU A 774 20.35 10.88 -25.87
N ILE A 775 20.45 9.60 -26.24
CA ILE A 775 21.03 8.55 -25.44
C ILE A 775 21.91 7.72 -26.36
N GLN A 776 23.16 7.57 -25.95
CA GLN A 776 24.13 6.73 -26.63
C GLN A 776 24.62 5.64 -25.70
N TYR A 777 24.80 4.47 -26.31
CA TYR A 777 25.43 3.34 -25.69
C TYR A 777 26.76 3.06 -26.38
N PHE A 778 27.81 2.99 -25.58
CA PHE A 778 29.18 2.77 -26.02
C PHE A 778 29.59 1.41 -25.49
N GLU A 779 29.72 0.45 -26.40
CA GLU A 779 30.20 -0.89 -26.07
C GLU A 779 31.73 -0.94 -26.08
N ASN A 780 32.29 -1.78 -25.21
CA ASN A 780 33.67 -2.25 -25.30
C ASN A 780 34.73 -1.12 -25.22
N ILE A 781 34.51 -0.09 -24.40
CA ILE A 781 35.51 0.96 -24.16
C ILE A 781 36.78 0.29 -23.59
N ASN A 782 37.93 0.57 -24.20
CA ASN A 782 39.25 0.04 -23.84
C ASN A 782 40.29 1.18 -23.67
N SER A 783 41.47 0.84 -23.16
CA SER A 783 42.42 1.78 -22.54
C SER A 783 43.30 2.58 -23.51
N GLU A 784 42.91 2.69 -24.78
CA GLU A 784 43.78 3.27 -25.83
C GLU A 784 43.09 4.32 -26.72
N ASN A 785 41.82 4.66 -26.48
CA ASN A 785 41.05 5.49 -27.42
C ASN A 785 40.45 6.75 -26.77
N THR A 786 40.61 7.88 -27.46
CA THR A 786 39.73 9.04 -27.30
C THR A 786 38.48 8.81 -28.15
N ILE A 787 37.33 8.69 -27.50
CA ILE A 787 36.04 8.45 -28.15
C ILE A 787 35.28 9.76 -28.24
N ILE A 788 34.95 10.19 -29.45
CA ILE A 788 34.07 11.35 -29.66
C ILE A 788 32.63 10.84 -29.80
N ALA A 789 31.74 11.34 -28.95
CA ALA A 789 30.31 11.02 -28.93
C ALA A 789 29.60 11.64 -30.15
N GLY A 790 29.74 11.01 -31.32
CA GLY A 790 29.17 11.49 -32.59
C GLY A 790 28.83 10.38 -33.59
N ASN A 791 29.66 9.33 -33.67
CA ASN A 791 29.55 8.27 -34.70
C ASN A 791 28.96 6.93 -34.19
N GLN A 792 28.28 6.95 -33.03
CA GLN A 792 27.69 5.75 -32.43
C GLN A 792 26.16 5.71 -32.59
N PRO A 793 25.54 4.52 -32.76
CA PRO A 793 24.09 4.38 -32.89
C PRO A 793 23.35 5.06 -31.73
N GLY A 794 22.30 5.80 -32.09
CA GLY A 794 21.40 6.38 -31.12
C GLY A 794 20.39 5.38 -30.62
N ILE A 795 20.14 5.38 -29.33
CA ILE A 795 19.03 4.62 -28.76
C ILE A 795 17.71 5.39 -28.98
N ILE A 796 17.73 6.72 -28.84
CA ILE A 796 16.57 7.60 -29.03
C ILE A 796 17.00 8.81 -29.87
N HIS A 797 16.36 9.01 -31.02
CA HIS A 797 16.61 10.13 -31.95
C HIS A 797 15.85 11.41 -31.56
N GLN A 798 16.48 12.57 -31.76
CA GLN A 798 15.94 13.90 -31.41
C GLN A 798 14.64 14.27 -32.16
N ASP A 799 14.42 13.77 -33.39
CA ASP A 799 13.21 14.03 -34.19
C ASP A 799 11.90 13.59 -33.51
N ARG A 800 12.00 12.64 -32.57
CA ARG A 800 10.87 12.17 -31.75
C ARG A 800 10.40 13.21 -30.72
N LEU A 801 11.22 14.21 -30.37
CA LEU A 801 10.89 15.23 -29.37
C LEU A 801 9.98 16.33 -29.93
N ILE A 802 10.19 16.73 -31.19
CA ILE A 802 9.42 17.81 -31.84
C ILE A 802 7.93 17.46 -31.91
N SER A 803 7.60 16.18 -32.09
CA SER A 803 6.22 15.70 -32.11
C SER A 803 5.59 15.57 -30.71
N LEU A 804 6.39 15.53 -29.63
CA LEU A 804 5.93 15.20 -28.27
C LEU A 804 6.10 16.32 -27.23
N ARG A 805 6.70 17.48 -27.57
CA ARG A 805 6.92 18.66 -26.67
C ARG A 805 7.73 18.35 -25.40
N VAL A 806 8.72 17.50 -25.57
CA VAL A 806 9.56 16.92 -24.51
C VAL A 806 10.78 17.82 -24.20
N ARG A 807 11.27 17.88 -22.95
CA ARG A 807 12.40 18.75 -22.55
C ARG A 807 13.66 17.91 -22.22
N ASP A 808 14.50 17.73 -23.22
CA ASP A 808 15.98 17.77 -23.25
C ASP A 808 16.89 17.04 -22.20
N MET A 809 16.40 16.47 -21.09
CA MET A 809 17.28 15.91 -20.04
C MET A 809 16.90 14.48 -19.63
N PHE A 810 17.80 13.52 -19.89
CA PHE A 810 17.59 12.09 -19.61
C PHE A 810 18.50 11.53 -18.51
N GLY A 811 17.95 10.69 -17.64
CA GLY A 811 18.66 9.82 -16.69
C GLY A 811 18.86 8.42 -17.28
N THR A 812 20.06 7.83 -17.18
CA THR A 812 20.35 6.51 -17.75
C THR A 812 20.97 5.57 -16.72
N PHE A 813 20.45 4.35 -16.60
CA PHE A 813 20.90 3.34 -15.62
C PHE A 813 21.04 1.96 -16.26
N ILE A 814 22.18 1.29 -16.11
CA ILE A 814 22.44 -0.09 -16.57
C ILE A 814 22.09 -1.07 -15.46
N VAL A 815 20.92 -1.69 -15.59
CA VAL A 815 20.39 -2.63 -14.60
C VAL A 815 21.10 -3.98 -14.68
N LYS A 816 21.34 -4.49 -15.90
CA LYS A 816 22.04 -5.75 -16.17
C LYS A 816 22.98 -5.57 -17.37
N SER A 817 23.89 -6.51 -17.59
CA SER A 817 24.91 -6.45 -18.66
C SER A 817 24.35 -6.15 -20.06
N ASP A 818 23.10 -6.51 -20.31
CA ASP A 818 22.37 -6.38 -21.57
C ASP A 818 21.12 -5.50 -21.44
N ARG A 819 20.96 -4.77 -20.33
CA ARG A 819 19.70 -4.11 -20.01
C ARG A 819 19.87 -2.75 -19.34
N ALA A 820 19.14 -1.76 -19.84
CA ALA A 820 19.14 -0.41 -19.31
C ALA A 820 17.73 0.15 -19.05
N ILE A 821 17.66 1.11 -18.13
CA ILE A 821 16.50 1.95 -17.86
C ILE A 821 16.86 3.38 -18.23
N VAL A 822 15.94 4.05 -18.92
CA VAL A 822 16.02 5.46 -19.27
C VAL A 822 14.91 6.22 -18.55
N ASN A 823 15.25 7.41 -18.05
CA ASN A 823 14.33 8.41 -17.54
C ASN A 823 14.47 9.74 -18.27
N GLU A 824 13.47 10.61 -18.20
CA GLU A 824 13.54 11.99 -18.71
C GLU A 824 12.86 12.98 -17.78
N ALA A 825 13.57 13.95 -17.19
CA ALA A 825 12.98 14.91 -16.22
C ALA A 825 12.17 14.24 -15.10
N GLY A 826 12.43 12.96 -14.89
CA GLY A 826 11.23 12.17 -14.89
C GLY A 826 11.43 10.68 -14.92
N GLN A 827 11.07 10.16 -16.07
CA GLN A 827 9.93 9.27 -16.09
C GLN A 827 10.37 7.83 -16.23
N PHE A 828 9.60 6.85 -15.76
CA PHE A 828 9.92 5.48 -16.18
C PHE A 828 9.50 5.29 -17.64
N LEU A 829 10.44 5.37 -18.57
CA LEU A 829 10.12 5.33 -19.99
C LEU A 829 10.27 3.94 -20.59
N HIS A 830 11.39 3.22 -20.36
CA HIS A 830 11.59 1.93 -21.03
C HIS A 830 12.50 0.93 -20.32
N ASP A 831 12.20 -0.34 -20.60
CA ASP A 831 13.09 -1.47 -20.49
C ASP A 831 13.83 -1.64 -21.82
N ILE A 832 15.12 -1.31 -21.86
CA ILE A 832 15.94 -1.42 -23.08
C ILE A 832 16.78 -2.68 -22.98
N VAL A 833 16.52 -3.62 -23.89
CA VAL A 833 17.43 -4.73 -24.19
C VAL A 833 18.51 -4.18 -25.12
N LEU A 834 19.68 -3.89 -24.56
CA LEU A 834 20.81 -3.26 -25.25
C LEU A 834 21.22 -3.98 -26.55
N PRO A 835 21.14 -5.33 -26.65
CA PRO A 835 21.39 -6.05 -27.91
C PRO A 835 20.36 -5.88 -29.03
N GLU A 836 19.14 -5.37 -28.77
CA GLU A 836 18.00 -5.43 -29.72
C GLU A 836 17.49 -4.05 -30.19
N LEU A 837 18.22 -2.96 -29.93
CA LEU A 837 17.91 -1.54 -30.21
C LEU A 837 16.82 -1.31 -31.28
N LYS A 838 15.55 -1.25 -30.85
CA LYS A 838 14.37 -0.95 -31.69
C LYS A 838 13.70 0.35 -31.26
N ASP A 839 13.18 1.06 -32.26
CA ASP A 839 12.36 2.26 -32.15
C ASP A 839 10.99 2.01 -31.46
N THR A 840 10.88 2.24 -30.15
CA THR A 840 9.59 2.20 -29.41
C THR A 840 8.99 3.60 -29.20
N ILE A 841 7.66 3.77 -29.36
CA ILE A 841 6.89 5.04 -29.15
C ILE A 841 6.15 4.93 -27.81
N THR A 842 6.21 5.94 -26.91
CA THR A 842 5.54 5.88 -25.58
C THR A 842 5.24 7.28 -24.96
N GLU A 843 4.28 7.32 -24.01
CA GLU A 843 3.79 8.48 -23.23
C GLU A 843 4.51 8.65 -21.86
N PHE A 844 4.26 9.75 -21.13
CA PHE A 844 5.26 10.43 -20.24
C PHE A 844 4.88 10.61 -18.72
N GLU A 845 5.66 10.16 -17.68
CA GLU A 845 5.49 10.46 -16.20
C GLU A 845 6.72 10.46 -15.15
N GLN A 846 7.05 11.57 -14.39
CA GLN A 846 7.85 11.85 -13.09
C GLN A 846 9.30 11.37 -12.67
N ARG A 847 10.15 12.20 -11.94
CA ARG A 847 11.69 12.27 -11.82
C ARG A 847 12.44 11.20 -11.02
N ILE A 848 13.33 10.39 -11.61
CA ILE A 848 14.14 9.39 -10.88
C ILE A 848 15.54 9.93 -10.51
N VAL A 849 15.95 9.72 -9.26
CA VAL A 849 17.25 10.12 -8.68
C VAL A 849 18.29 9.00 -8.76
N SER A 850 17.92 7.77 -8.38
CA SER A 850 18.80 6.60 -8.45
C SER A 850 18.02 5.31 -8.65
N VAL A 851 18.69 4.32 -9.25
CA VAL A 851 18.17 2.97 -9.46
C VAL A 851 19.25 1.96 -9.08
N HIS A 852 18.89 1.01 -8.22
CA HIS A 852 19.80 -0.05 -7.79
C HIS A 852 19.18 -1.42 -8.03
N TYR A 853 19.96 -2.33 -8.63
CA TYR A 853 19.57 -3.70 -8.87
C TYR A 853 20.23 -4.64 -7.87
N TYR A 854 19.44 -5.52 -7.27
CA TYR A 854 19.90 -6.50 -6.29
C TYR A 854 19.51 -7.90 -6.75
N GLU A 855 20.47 -8.83 -6.74
CA GLU A 855 20.30 -10.27 -6.96
C GLU A 855 20.49 -11.06 -5.66
#